data_AF-A0A2P4QV41-F1
#
_entry.id   AF-A0A2P4QV41-F1
#
_cell.length_a   1.000
_cell.length_b   1.000
_cell.length_c   1.000
_cell.angle_alpha   90.00
_cell.angle_beta   90.00
_cell.angle_gamma   90.00
#
_symmetry.space_group_name_H-M   'P 1'
#
loop_
_entity.id
_entity.type
_entity.pdbx_description
1 polymer ?
#
loop_
_entity_poly.entity_id
_entity_poly.type
_entity_poly.pdbx_seq_one_letter_code
_entity_poly.pdbx_strand_id
1 'polypeptide(L)'
;MQIYGLCFIVEQEIKPIPLQNVTVEANIVDMIAEVTISQAYKNIEKDTIEALYKFPIYEAAAICGFEAEIDGQRKVKGIVKEAKEAAKEYTEAIQEGHGAYLLESESEDVFQCSVGNITSEQTVVIKITYVTELKHDSESEKIRFVLPTNIAPRYGSSEYSSSSNDGKILNPDVVSYSDKADFYLELAVTCRMTSAIQNIESPSHKISTEMNIDGNPKISKITLTEQITYLEKDFILVVKSKDLDQPRAFVEYDPELQTNCIMLTLVPKFSLNTTISELVFVVDRSGSMDIEPMKKAAQALELLLRSLPEDCYFNVVSFGSDYDSLFPKSELYSETSLSKALNLAQTMKSNYGGTEVYNVLEWVFKNSRDDMPTSIFLITDGEVWNVDQIVELVSKHEEEKNDDLRLFSLGIGDSVSHNLVESVARAGKGYAQFVTNDERMDKKVIGMLKNALKPPIKDYNITWTEVNLLDEKELDMTPIEVDKPTISFMSDDNMEPPSPPPSDIFSDIKVQQAPYIIPPIYSGVRFIVYCILEKNIEPCKVITLKATSQDGPMKLDIPLDTVTLQGSKVHRLAARKLIQDLNDEKSFIHKHPKNANKHIPDSLVKGHIVKLGKTFNLASKYTSFIATDERNNESLSEAQIIPQKREVPQLITSYRTVHNLSSFSMSSVMVVSSEDLVEESPQASQQEVNVIHQEPKIENLFEFLGLQSFDGKFLPNKTFYEFFYKNYLDGFNNFKQEIEKELSELSEKEIEEILTSCIAIAYLKIVMFDDFKDECEMCYEKAEKVFKKMIGNNEKEKIIIEKAEEWIKNWVNNSD
;
A
#
# COMPACT_ATOMS: atom_id res chain seq x y z
N MET A 1 7.62 22.28 -8.32
CA MET A 1 7.23 21.97 -6.93
C MET A 1 5.98 21.13 -7.02
N GLN A 2 5.95 19.88 -6.53
CA GLN A 2 4.68 19.19 -6.34
C GLN A 2 4.39 19.05 -4.84
N ILE A 3 3.39 19.81 -4.42
CA ILE A 3 2.35 19.41 -3.49
C ILE A 3 1.07 19.89 -4.16
N TYR A 4 0.71 19.32 -5.31
CA TYR A 4 -0.51 19.68 -6.05
C TYR A 4 -0.50 21.06 -6.75
N GLY A 5 0.17 21.15 -7.89
CA GLY A 5 0.20 22.38 -8.68
C GLY A 5 -1.04 22.49 -9.58
N LEU A 6 -1.98 23.38 -9.25
CA LEU A 6 -2.99 23.84 -10.19
C LEU A 6 -2.27 24.46 -11.40
N CYS A 7 -2.55 24.02 -12.62
CA CYS A 7 -1.89 24.51 -13.83
C CYS A 7 -2.89 24.77 -14.95
N PHE A 8 -2.56 25.70 -15.84
CA PHE A 8 -3.38 26.02 -17.00
C PHE A 8 -2.55 25.91 -18.28
N ILE A 9 -3.22 25.70 -19.41
CA ILE A 9 -2.55 25.45 -20.69
C ILE A 9 -2.70 26.69 -21.57
N VAL A 10 -1.57 27.25 -22.01
CA VAL A 10 -1.52 28.36 -22.97
C VAL A 10 -0.59 27.98 -24.12
N GLU A 11 -1.07 28.06 -25.37
CA GLU A 11 -0.26 27.76 -26.56
C GLU A 11 0.46 26.39 -26.54
N GLN A 12 -0.14 25.37 -25.89
CA GLN A 12 0.43 24.03 -25.64
C GLN A 12 1.55 23.97 -24.58
N GLU A 13 1.83 25.06 -23.88
CA GLU A 13 2.70 25.08 -22.72
C GLU A 13 1.87 25.02 -21.42
N ILE A 14 2.31 24.17 -20.48
CA ILE A 14 1.73 24.06 -19.14
C ILE A 14 2.32 25.17 -18.27
N LYS A 15 1.48 26.07 -17.76
CA LYS A 15 1.86 27.13 -16.83
C LYS A 15 1.35 26.83 -15.43
N PRO A 16 2.21 26.84 -14.39
CA PRO A 16 1.78 26.63 -13.02
C PRO A 16 1.09 27.86 -12.45
N ILE A 17 0.06 27.65 -11.62
CA ILE A 17 -0.53 28.67 -10.76
C ILE A 17 0.10 28.49 -9.37
N PRO A 18 0.85 29.49 -8.86
CA PRO A 18 1.51 29.36 -7.56
C PRO A 18 0.50 29.09 -6.44
N LEU A 19 0.72 27.99 -5.73
CA LEU A 19 0.05 27.68 -4.48
C LEU A 19 0.37 28.79 -3.46
N GLN A 20 -0.64 29.33 -2.80
CA GLN A 20 -0.51 30.40 -1.81
C GLN A 20 -0.47 29.84 -0.38
N ASN A 21 -1.27 28.81 -0.12
CA ASN A 21 -1.34 28.15 1.18
C ASN A 21 -1.87 26.73 1.03
N VAL A 22 -1.41 25.81 1.86
CA VAL A 22 -1.93 24.44 1.98
C VAL A 22 -2.08 24.07 3.44
N THR A 23 -3.30 23.67 3.81
CA THR A 23 -3.62 23.18 5.14
C THR A 23 -4.17 21.76 5.03
N VAL A 24 -3.73 20.90 5.94
CA VAL A 24 -4.18 19.51 6.05
C VAL A 24 -4.61 19.26 7.48
N GLU A 25 -5.89 18.94 7.63
CA GLU A 25 -6.49 18.54 8.90
C GLU A 25 -6.85 17.07 8.83
N ALA A 26 -6.21 16.25 9.66
CA ALA A 26 -6.53 14.83 9.77
C ALA A 26 -7.10 14.51 11.15
N ASN A 27 -8.21 13.79 11.19
CA ASN A 27 -8.83 13.27 12.40
C ASN A 27 -8.80 11.75 12.36
N ILE A 28 -7.90 11.17 13.15
CA ILE A 28 -7.76 9.73 13.31
C ILE A 28 -8.67 9.29 14.46
N VAL A 29 -9.59 8.37 14.18
CA VAL A 29 -10.45 7.73 15.17
C VAL A 29 -10.28 6.22 15.07
N ASP A 30 -9.56 5.66 16.04
CA ASP A 30 -9.18 4.23 16.07
C ASP A 30 -8.51 3.78 14.75
N MET A 31 -9.20 3.01 13.89
CA MET A 31 -8.67 2.46 12.63
C MET A 31 -9.03 3.29 11.38
N ILE A 32 -9.62 4.47 11.53
CA ILE A 32 -10.09 5.30 10.41
C ILE A 32 -9.48 6.68 10.53
N ALA A 33 -9.16 7.30 9.39
CA ALA A 33 -8.84 8.71 9.32
C ALA A 33 -9.82 9.45 8.40
N GLU A 34 -10.33 10.59 8.86
CA GLU A 34 -10.91 11.61 8.01
C GLU A 34 -9.86 12.69 7.75
N VAL A 35 -9.65 13.04 6.49
CA VAL A 35 -8.65 14.03 6.09
C VAL A 35 -9.32 15.10 5.25
N THR A 36 -9.04 16.35 5.59
CA THR A 36 -9.45 17.52 4.81
C THR A 36 -8.22 18.28 4.36
N ILE A 37 -8.06 18.43 3.05
CA ILE A 37 -7.00 19.19 2.41
C ILE A 37 -7.62 20.48 1.88
N SER A 38 -7.05 21.63 2.22
CA SER A 38 -7.46 22.93 1.69
C SER A 38 -6.27 23.64 1.04
N GLN A 39 -6.44 24.12 -0.19
CA GLN A 39 -5.37 24.75 -0.96
C GLN A 39 -5.85 26.01 -1.62
N ALA A 40 -5.11 27.09 -1.42
CA ALA A 40 -5.43 28.40 -1.97
C ALA A 40 -4.58 28.71 -3.20
N TYR A 41 -5.24 29.09 -4.29
CA TYR A 41 -4.60 29.54 -5.53
C TYR A 41 -5.12 30.91 -5.90
N LYS A 42 -4.26 31.72 -6.53
CA LYS A 42 -4.64 33.03 -7.06
C LYS A 42 -4.27 33.12 -8.53
N ASN A 43 -5.22 33.52 -9.37
CA ASN A 43 -4.93 33.83 -10.75
C ASN A 43 -4.23 35.21 -10.82
N ILE A 44 -2.93 35.21 -11.13
CA ILE A 44 -2.13 36.42 -11.33
C ILE A 44 -2.04 36.87 -12.80
N GLU A 45 -2.64 36.10 -13.71
CA GLU A 45 -2.74 36.45 -15.11
C GLU A 45 -3.79 37.54 -15.33
N LYS A 46 -3.67 38.28 -16.43
CA LYS A 46 -4.63 39.32 -16.80
C LYS A 46 -5.94 38.75 -17.34
N ASP A 47 -5.87 37.54 -17.89
CA ASP A 47 -6.98 36.88 -18.54
C ASP A 47 -7.64 35.87 -17.60
N THR A 48 -8.91 35.59 -17.87
CA THR A 48 -9.61 34.48 -17.24
C THR A 48 -9.00 33.16 -17.69
N ILE A 49 -8.74 32.27 -16.75
CA ILE A 49 -8.11 30.97 -17.02
C ILE A 49 -9.00 29.80 -16.60
N GLU A 50 -8.75 28.66 -17.22
CA GLU A 50 -9.24 27.35 -16.80
C GLU A 50 -8.02 26.51 -16.44
N ALA A 51 -8.08 25.87 -15.28
CA ALA A 51 -6.94 25.18 -14.70
C ALA A 51 -7.29 23.74 -14.31
N LEU A 52 -6.27 22.91 -14.26
CA LEU A 52 -6.29 21.48 -13.95
C LEU A 52 -5.43 21.23 -12.73
N TYR A 53 -5.89 20.31 -11.90
CA TYR A 53 -5.32 19.98 -10.61
C TYR A 53 -5.29 18.47 -10.47
N LYS A 54 -4.17 17.89 -10.05
CA LYS A 54 -4.06 16.45 -9.78
C LYS A 54 -3.51 16.19 -8.39
N PHE A 55 -4.00 15.14 -7.74
CA PHE A 55 -3.57 14.76 -6.40
C PHE A 55 -3.64 13.24 -6.16
N PRO A 56 -2.67 12.59 -5.47
CA PRO A 56 -2.83 11.21 -5.09
C PRO A 56 -3.65 11.08 -3.82
N ILE A 57 -4.29 9.93 -3.67
CA ILE A 57 -4.85 9.43 -2.42
C ILE A 57 -4.44 7.98 -2.24
N TYR A 58 -4.52 7.48 -1.01
CA TYR A 58 -4.29 6.05 -0.77
C TYR A 58 -5.40 5.24 -1.44
N GLU A 59 -5.09 4.08 -2.02
CA GLU A 59 -6.06 3.26 -2.80
C GLU A 59 -7.36 2.97 -2.02
N ALA A 60 -7.24 2.67 -0.73
CA ALA A 60 -8.38 2.38 0.15
C ALA A 60 -9.19 3.62 0.58
N ALA A 61 -8.84 4.83 0.14
CA ALA A 61 -9.52 6.05 0.50
C ALA A 61 -10.81 6.27 -0.31
N ALA A 62 -11.75 7.01 0.29
CA ALA A 62 -13.02 7.39 -0.29
C ALA A 62 -13.19 8.92 -0.23
N ILE A 63 -13.13 9.59 -1.38
CA ILE A 63 -13.43 11.02 -1.46
C ILE A 63 -14.91 11.22 -1.27
N CYS A 64 -15.27 12.03 -0.27
CA CYS A 64 -16.64 12.17 0.17
C CYS A 64 -17.09 13.60 0.50
N GLY A 65 -16.26 14.57 0.12
CA GLY A 65 -16.58 15.99 0.17
C GLY A 65 -15.68 16.76 -0.80
N PHE A 66 -16.28 17.71 -1.51
CA PHE A 66 -15.60 18.63 -2.40
C PHE A 66 -16.27 19.99 -2.28
N GLU A 67 -15.48 21.02 -2.03
CA GLU A 67 -15.95 22.40 -1.90
C GLU A 67 -14.95 23.33 -2.60
N ALA A 68 -15.46 24.37 -3.24
CA ALA A 68 -14.65 25.49 -3.70
C ALA A 68 -15.11 26.77 -3.00
N GLU A 69 -14.15 27.52 -2.46
CA GLU A 69 -14.38 28.82 -1.86
C GLU A 69 -13.72 29.91 -2.71
N ILE A 70 -14.51 30.91 -3.09
CA ILE A 70 -14.12 31.97 -4.02
C ILE A 70 -14.02 33.29 -3.25
N ASP A 71 -12.85 33.92 -3.33
CA ASP A 71 -12.51 35.22 -2.74
C ASP A 71 -12.82 35.32 -1.23
N GLY A 72 -12.86 34.18 -0.53
CA GLY A 72 -13.17 34.09 0.90
C GLY A 72 -14.63 34.40 1.28
N GLN A 73 -15.53 34.51 0.29
CA GLN A 73 -16.91 34.97 0.50
C GLN A 73 -17.95 33.95 0.06
N ARG A 74 -17.75 33.35 -1.11
CA ARG A 74 -18.72 32.42 -1.72
C ARG A 74 -18.21 31.00 -1.58
N LYS A 75 -19.08 30.10 -1.15
CA LYS A 75 -18.77 28.66 -1.02
C LYS A 75 -19.73 27.88 -1.89
N VAL A 76 -19.18 27.08 -2.79
CA VAL A 76 -19.95 26.15 -3.63
C VAL A 76 -19.59 24.72 -3.22
N LYS A 77 -20.61 23.93 -2.92
CA LYS A 77 -20.46 22.54 -2.49
C LYS A 77 -20.69 21.63 -3.68
N GLY A 78 -19.76 20.70 -3.89
CA GLY A 78 -19.88 19.67 -4.92
C GLY A 78 -21.04 18.71 -4.64
N ILE A 79 -21.78 18.39 -5.70
CA ILE A 79 -22.82 17.37 -5.71
C ILE A 79 -22.31 16.20 -6.54
N VAL A 80 -22.47 14.98 -6.03
CA VAL A 80 -22.12 13.77 -6.79
C VAL A 80 -23.17 13.48 -7.85
N LYS A 81 -22.72 13.38 -9.11
CA LYS A 81 -23.53 12.95 -10.25
C LYS A 81 -22.84 11.80 -10.99
N GLU A 82 -23.53 11.21 -11.96
CA GLU A 82 -22.86 10.29 -12.88
C GLU A 82 -21.76 11.04 -13.63
N ALA A 83 -20.61 10.40 -13.84
CA ALA A 83 -19.41 11.12 -14.25
C ALA A 83 -19.55 11.87 -15.60
N LYS A 84 -20.24 11.29 -16.58
CA LYS A 84 -20.50 11.96 -17.88
C LYS A 84 -21.53 13.08 -17.74
N GLU A 85 -22.53 12.90 -16.91
CA GLU A 85 -23.50 13.96 -16.56
C GLU A 85 -22.78 15.17 -15.92
N ALA A 86 -21.91 14.92 -14.93
CA ALA A 86 -21.13 15.95 -14.26
C ALA A 86 -20.20 16.70 -15.23
N ALA A 87 -19.50 15.98 -16.11
CA ALA A 87 -18.62 16.58 -17.12
C ALA A 87 -19.38 17.42 -18.15
N LYS A 88 -20.60 17.00 -18.52
CA LYS A 88 -21.48 17.76 -19.40
C LYS A 88 -21.90 19.08 -18.73
N GLU A 89 -22.40 19.02 -17.50
CA GLU A 89 -22.83 20.21 -16.74
C GLU A 89 -21.68 21.18 -16.48
N TYR A 90 -20.48 20.66 -16.18
CA TYR A 90 -19.28 21.47 -16.11
C TYR A 90 -19.05 22.25 -17.41
N THR A 91 -19.10 21.57 -18.55
CA THR A 91 -18.84 22.18 -19.86
C THR A 91 -19.89 23.25 -20.19
N GLU A 92 -21.16 22.99 -19.88
CA GLU A 92 -22.27 23.94 -20.06
C GLU A 92 -22.07 25.18 -19.18
N ALA A 93 -21.75 25.02 -17.90
CA ALA A 93 -21.50 26.13 -16.99
C ALA A 93 -20.31 27.02 -17.45
N ILE A 94 -19.24 26.42 -17.97
CA ILE A 94 -18.10 27.17 -18.52
C ILE A 94 -18.51 27.95 -19.78
N GLN A 95 -19.32 27.37 -20.66
CA GLN A 95 -19.82 28.06 -21.86
C GLN A 95 -20.73 29.25 -21.52
N GLU A 96 -21.49 29.15 -20.44
CA GLU A 96 -22.37 30.21 -19.94
C GLU A 96 -21.61 31.31 -19.16
N GLY A 97 -20.29 31.15 -18.96
CA GLY A 97 -19.47 32.12 -18.24
C GLY A 97 -19.63 32.05 -16.71
N HIS A 98 -20.13 30.92 -16.18
CA HIS A 98 -20.16 30.62 -14.75
C HIS A 98 -18.83 30.03 -14.27
N GLY A 99 -18.56 30.11 -12.97
CA GLY A 99 -17.48 29.32 -12.39
C GLY A 99 -17.92 27.86 -12.29
N ALA A 100 -17.06 26.90 -12.61
CA ALA A 100 -17.38 25.49 -12.44
C ALA A 100 -16.17 24.70 -11.96
N TYR A 101 -16.44 23.69 -11.14
CA TYR A 101 -15.44 22.89 -10.45
C TYR A 101 -15.85 21.42 -10.53
N LEU A 102 -15.08 20.62 -11.25
CA LEU A 102 -15.34 19.20 -11.47
C LEU A 102 -14.22 18.39 -10.85
N LEU A 103 -14.53 17.38 -10.03
CA LEU A 103 -13.56 16.45 -9.46
C LEU A 103 -13.91 15.02 -9.90
N GLU A 104 -12.96 14.36 -10.54
CA GLU A 104 -13.11 13.03 -11.14
C GLU A 104 -11.92 12.11 -10.78
N SER A 105 -12.18 10.79 -10.76
CA SER A 105 -11.14 9.78 -10.64
C SER A 105 -10.44 9.58 -11.98
N GLU A 106 -9.11 9.60 -11.98
CA GLU A 106 -8.28 9.18 -13.13
C GLU A 106 -7.83 7.72 -12.96
N SER A 107 -7.43 7.37 -11.74
CA SER A 107 -7.16 6.01 -11.27
C SER A 107 -7.64 5.85 -9.83
N GLU A 108 -7.54 4.64 -9.26
CA GLU A 108 -7.95 4.35 -7.88
C GLU A 108 -7.18 5.16 -6.81
N ASP A 109 -6.00 5.65 -7.16
CA ASP A 109 -5.06 6.39 -6.31
C ASP A 109 -4.76 7.81 -6.81
N VAL A 110 -5.35 8.28 -7.92
CA VAL A 110 -5.14 9.63 -8.47
C VAL A 110 -6.45 10.26 -8.90
N PHE A 111 -6.67 11.51 -8.46
CA PHE A 111 -7.84 12.30 -8.81
C PHE A 111 -7.44 13.58 -9.54
N GLN A 112 -8.28 13.97 -10.49
CA GLN A 112 -8.15 15.21 -11.24
C GLN A 112 -9.30 16.15 -10.86
N CYS A 113 -8.99 17.43 -10.68
CA CYS A 113 -9.98 18.49 -10.60
C CYS A 113 -9.79 19.50 -11.74
N SER A 114 -10.88 19.81 -12.43
CA SER A 114 -10.99 20.87 -13.42
C SER A 114 -11.61 22.10 -12.76
N VAL A 115 -10.88 23.21 -12.73
CA VAL A 115 -11.25 24.48 -12.09
C VAL A 115 -11.41 25.53 -13.18
N GLY A 116 -12.63 25.83 -13.58
CA GLY A 116 -12.89 26.67 -14.74
C GLY A 116 -13.30 28.10 -14.41
N ASN A 117 -12.98 29.00 -15.35
CA ASN A 117 -13.37 30.40 -15.35
C ASN A 117 -12.88 31.20 -14.12
N ILE A 118 -11.61 31.01 -13.75
CA ILE A 118 -10.94 31.77 -12.69
C ILE A 118 -10.59 33.15 -13.26
N THR A 119 -11.25 34.21 -12.80
CA THR A 119 -11.01 35.57 -13.32
C THR A 119 -9.68 36.13 -12.84
N SER A 120 -9.16 37.17 -13.50
CA SER A 120 -7.93 37.85 -13.05
C SER A 120 -8.05 38.31 -11.60
N GLU A 121 -6.97 38.14 -10.83
CA GLU A 121 -6.84 38.42 -9.40
C GLU A 121 -7.75 37.62 -8.46
N GLN A 122 -8.59 36.71 -8.98
CA GLN A 122 -9.48 35.88 -8.18
C GLN A 122 -8.70 34.83 -7.39
N THR A 123 -9.12 34.62 -6.15
CA THR A 123 -8.60 33.57 -5.28
C THR A 123 -9.61 32.44 -5.18
N VAL A 124 -9.14 31.21 -5.38
CA VAL A 124 -9.94 30.00 -5.24
C VAL A 124 -9.27 29.09 -4.21
N VAL A 125 -10.03 28.67 -3.21
CA VAL A 125 -9.62 27.65 -2.25
C VAL A 125 -10.34 26.35 -2.59
N ILE A 126 -9.56 25.34 -2.98
CA ILE A 126 -10.07 24.00 -3.25
C ILE A 126 -9.98 23.19 -1.96
N LYS A 127 -11.11 22.63 -1.52
CA LYS A 127 -11.22 21.84 -0.31
C LYS A 127 -11.75 20.45 -0.62
N ILE A 128 -10.96 19.44 -0.27
CA ILE A 128 -11.25 18.02 -0.52
C ILE A 128 -11.28 17.31 0.82
N THR A 129 -12.34 16.53 1.04
CA THR A 129 -12.49 15.69 2.24
C THR A 129 -12.58 14.23 1.81
N TYR A 130 -11.72 13.39 2.37
CA TYR A 130 -11.74 11.94 2.16
C TYR A 130 -11.65 11.19 3.48
N VAL A 131 -12.08 9.93 3.47
CA VAL A 131 -11.91 9.00 4.58
C VAL A 131 -11.11 7.79 4.14
N THR A 132 -10.33 7.21 5.04
CA THR A 132 -9.49 6.05 4.71
C THR A 132 -9.32 5.13 5.91
N GLU A 133 -9.12 3.84 5.61
CA GLU A 133 -8.77 2.81 6.58
C GLU A 133 -7.29 2.87 6.93
N LEU A 134 -6.97 2.68 8.20
CA LEU A 134 -5.61 2.60 8.70
C LEU A 134 -5.23 1.14 8.89
N LYS A 135 -4.14 0.73 8.21
CA LYS A 135 -3.59 -0.61 8.35
C LYS A 135 -2.69 -0.67 9.59
N HIS A 136 -2.55 -1.88 10.12
CA HIS A 136 -1.51 -2.14 11.11
C HIS A 136 -0.13 -1.92 10.48
N ASP A 137 0.81 -1.44 11.27
CA ASP A 137 2.21 -1.37 10.87
C ASP A 137 2.90 -2.74 11.11
N SER A 138 4.23 -2.77 11.17
CA SER A 138 5.04 -3.94 11.50
C SER A 138 4.61 -4.70 12.78
N GLU A 139 3.97 -4.01 13.73
CA GLU A 139 3.41 -4.58 14.96
C GLU A 139 1.87 -4.48 14.98
N SER A 140 1.19 -5.47 15.55
CA SER A 140 -0.28 -5.53 15.62
C SER A 140 -0.93 -4.39 16.41
N GLU A 141 -0.20 -3.79 17.35
CA GLU A 141 -0.67 -2.67 18.19
C GLU A 141 -0.29 -1.28 17.62
N LYS A 142 0.33 -1.23 16.44
CA LYS A 142 0.66 0.01 15.74
C LYS A 142 -0.25 0.16 14.53
N ILE A 143 -0.74 1.37 14.27
CA ILE A 143 -1.41 1.74 13.02
C ILE A 143 -0.58 2.75 12.26
N ARG A 144 -0.65 2.68 10.92
CA ARG A 144 0.03 3.59 10.01
C ARG A 144 -0.99 4.47 9.30
N PHE A 145 -0.84 5.79 9.47
CA PHE A 145 -1.49 6.80 8.63
C PHE A 145 -0.50 7.29 7.58
N VAL A 146 -0.92 7.27 6.32
CA VAL A 146 -0.16 7.79 5.19
C VAL A 146 -0.98 8.91 4.55
N LEU A 147 -0.36 10.06 4.40
CA LEU A 147 -0.83 11.15 3.56
C LEU A 147 0.05 11.15 2.32
N PRO A 148 -0.47 10.70 1.17
CA PRO A 148 0.25 10.76 -0.09
C PRO A 148 0.51 12.19 -0.53
N THR A 149 1.65 12.41 -1.17
CA THR A 149 2.15 13.74 -1.49
C THR A 149 2.74 13.83 -2.89
N ASN A 150 3.16 12.69 -3.45
CA ASN A 150 3.79 12.59 -4.75
C ASN A 150 2.97 11.68 -5.69
N ILE A 151 2.82 12.11 -6.94
CA ILE A 151 2.31 11.26 -8.03
C ILE A 151 3.53 10.98 -8.90
N ALA A 152 4.14 9.81 -8.79
CA ALA A 152 5.28 9.51 -9.64
C ALA A 152 4.86 9.01 -11.05
N PRO A 153 5.75 9.14 -12.05
CA PRO A 153 5.41 8.96 -13.46
C PRO A 153 5.15 7.49 -13.80
N ARG A 154 3.93 7.19 -14.27
CA ARG A 154 3.55 5.83 -14.65
C ARG A 154 4.16 5.41 -15.99
N TYR A 155 4.81 4.25 -15.98
CA TYR A 155 5.36 3.56 -17.13
C TYR A 155 4.26 2.96 -18.03
N GLY A 156 4.45 3.06 -19.34
CA GLY A 156 3.53 2.57 -20.37
C GLY A 156 2.73 3.68 -21.07
N SER A 157 1.70 3.29 -21.84
CA SER A 157 0.84 4.25 -22.55
C SER A 157 -0.32 4.72 -21.68
N SER A 158 -0.58 6.03 -21.65
CA SER A 158 -1.77 6.60 -21.00
C SER A 158 -3.08 6.21 -21.69
N GLU A 159 -3.05 5.55 -22.86
CA GLU A 159 -4.25 5.00 -23.52
C GLU A 159 -4.96 3.92 -22.69
N TYR A 160 -4.27 3.34 -21.70
CA TYR A 160 -4.86 2.41 -20.73
C TYR A 160 -5.56 3.11 -19.56
N SER A 161 -5.36 4.42 -19.37
CA SER A 161 -6.15 5.18 -18.40
C SER A 161 -7.49 5.56 -19.01
N SER A 162 -8.54 5.56 -18.17
CA SER A 162 -9.82 6.13 -18.58
C SER A 162 -9.58 7.62 -18.76
N SER A 163 -9.53 8.11 -20.01
CA SER A 163 -9.46 9.55 -20.29
C SER A 163 -10.52 10.28 -19.45
N SER A 164 -10.17 11.41 -18.82
CA SER A 164 -11.12 12.20 -18.04
C SER A 164 -12.43 12.41 -18.82
N ASN A 165 -13.57 12.39 -18.13
CA ASN A 165 -14.85 12.42 -18.83
C ASN A 165 -15.09 13.77 -19.54
N ASP A 166 -14.42 14.83 -19.08
CA ASP A 166 -14.37 16.15 -19.72
C ASP A 166 -13.43 16.25 -20.94
N GLY A 167 -12.73 15.15 -21.28
CA GLY A 167 -11.78 15.07 -22.39
C GLY A 167 -10.50 15.87 -22.19
N LYS A 168 -10.25 16.43 -20.99
CA LYS A 168 -9.02 17.16 -20.65
C LYS A 168 -8.01 16.26 -19.97
N ILE A 169 -7.01 15.86 -20.71
CA ILE A 169 -5.91 15.06 -20.18
C ILE A 169 -4.77 16.00 -19.75
N LEU A 170 -4.39 15.96 -18.49
CA LEU A 170 -3.12 16.51 -18.02
C LEU A 170 -2.08 15.39 -17.97
N ASN A 171 -1.21 15.23 -18.98
CA ASN A 171 -0.07 14.33 -18.86
C ASN A 171 0.99 14.99 -17.96
N PRO A 172 1.21 14.51 -16.72
CA PRO A 172 2.09 15.18 -15.78
C PRO A 172 3.52 14.70 -15.99
N ASP A 173 4.04 14.70 -17.22
CA ASP A 173 5.35 14.07 -17.46
C ASP A 173 6.52 15.00 -17.15
N VAL A 174 6.31 16.33 -17.10
CA VAL A 174 7.35 17.28 -16.69
C VAL A 174 6.71 18.54 -16.10
N VAL A 175 6.77 18.73 -14.78
CA VAL A 175 6.42 20.01 -14.14
C VAL A 175 7.69 20.68 -13.63
N SER A 176 7.96 21.90 -14.09
CA SER A 176 9.14 22.68 -13.72
C SER A 176 9.01 23.32 -12.32
N TYR A 177 10.16 23.48 -11.66
CA TYR A 177 10.29 23.93 -10.27
C TYR A 177 10.64 25.42 -10.20
N SER A 178 10.12 26.13 -9.21
CA SER A 178 10.65 27.43 -8.78
C SER A 178 11.23 27.30 -7.38
N ASP A 179 12.49 27.71 -7.19
CA ASP A 179 13.27 27.52 -5.96
C ASP A 179 12.82 28.39 -4.76
N LYS A 180 11.68 29.10 -4.86
CA LYS A 180 11.20 30.04 -3.83
C LYS A 180 9.69 29.90 -3.63
N ALA A 181 9.29 29.48 -2.43
CA ALA A 181 7.91 29.51 -1.95
C ALA A 181 7.86 30.26 -0.61
N ASP A 182 6.88 31.15 -0.44
CA ASP A 182 6.69 31.97 0.77
C ASP A 182 5.63 31.37 1.73
N PHE A 183 5.32 30.07 1.61
CA PHE A 183 4.33 29.38 2.44
C PHE A 183 4.86 28.04 2.95
N TYR A 184 4.25 27.54 4.02
CA TYR A 184 4.59 26.25 4.62
C TYR A 184 3.34 25.37 4.70
N LEU A 185 3.54 24.05 4.65
CA LEU A 185 2.48 23.09 4.91
C LEU A 185 2.03 23.16 6.36
N GLU A 186 0.76 23.52 6.58
CA GLU A 186 0.13 23.46 7.89
C GLU A 186 -0.57 22.11 8.06
N LEU A 187 0.12 21.15 8.69
CA LEU A 187 -0.45 19.84 9.02
C LEU A 187 -0.85 19.78 10.49
N ALA A 188 -2.10 19.43 10.75
CA ALA A 188 -2.62 19.14 12.07
C ALA A 188 -3.33 17.78 12.08
N VAL A 189 -2.81 16.84 12.88
CA VAL A 189 -3.44 15.53 13.09
C VAL A 189 -3.97 15.44 14.50
N THR A 190 -5.25 15.08 14.65
CA THR A 190 -5.85 14.76 15.96
C THR A 190 -6.11 13.27 16.03
N CYS A 191 -5.48 12.59 16.99
CA CYS A 191 -5.69 11.16 17.24
C CYS A 191 -6.64 10.96 18.40
N ARG A 192 -7.67 10.14 18.21
CA ARG A 192 -8.64 9.71 19.21
C ARG A 192 -8.72 8.18 19.19
N MET A 193 -8.22 7.54 20.24
CA MET A 193 -8.16 6.08 20.33
C MET A 193 -9.20 5.52 21.29
N THR A 194 -9.54 4.23 21.14
CA THR A 194 -10.39 3.52 22.11
C THR A 194 -9.69 3.31 23.45
N SER A 195 -8.36 3.17 23.40
CA SER A 195 -7.46 2.93 24.53
C SER A 195 -6.40 4.03 24.67
N ALA A 196 -5.57 3.95 25.71
CA ALA A 196 -4.50 4.92 25.93
C ALA A 196 -3.42 4.83 24.83
N ILE A 197 -3.05 6.00 24.29
CA ILE A 197 -1.95 6.14 23.34
C ILE A 197 -0.63 5.95 24.10
N GLN A 198 0.23 5.09 23.59
CA GLN A 198 1.53 4.76 24.21
C GLN A 198 2.68 5.49 23.54
N ASN A 199 2.69 5.54 22.20
CA ASN A 199 3.74 6.18 21.42
C ASN A 199 3.17 6.74 20.12
N ILE A 200 3.74 7.84 19.63
CA ILE A 200 3.47 8.42 18.32
C ILE A 200 4.81 8.81 17.71
N GLU A 201 5.08 8.30 16.52
CA GLU A 201 6.32 8.56 15.79
C GLU A 201 6.06 8.77 14.30
N SER A 202 6.98 9.40 13.60
CA SER A 202 6.94 9.54 12.15
C SER A 202 8.27 9.08 11.55
N PRO A 203 8.29 8.04 10.70
CA PRO A 203 9.50 7.61 10.00
C PRO A 203 9.87 8.54 8.82
N SER A 204 9.00 9.51 8.50
CA SER A 204 9.14 10.35 7.29
C SER A 204 9.53 11.80 7.61
N HIS A 205 8.95 12.40 8.66
CA HIS A 205 9.01 13.84 8.92
C HIS A 205 9.16 14.13 10.42
N LYS A 206 9.67 15.33 10.76
CA LYS A 206 9.84 15.73 12.16
C LYS A 206 8.56 16.32 12.74
N ILE A 207 8.03 15.67 13.78
CA ILE A 207 6.74 16.03 14.39
C ILE A 207 6.88 16.57 15.83
N SER A 208 5.90 17.36 16.25
CA SER A 208 5.65 17.74 17.64
C SER A 208 4.35 17.08 18.07
N THR A 209 4.37 16.43 19.24
CA THR A 209 3.25 15.67 19.77
C THR A 209 2.82 16.24 21.13
N GLU A 210 1.59 16.74 21.19
CA GLU A 210 0.91 17.08 22.44
C GLU A 210 0.07 15.88 22.89
N MET A 211 0.60 15.10 23.83
CA MET A 211 -0.09 13.94 24.40
C MET A 211 -1.04 14.31 25.53
N ASN A 212 -2.06 13.49 25.74
CA ASN A 212 -3.01 13.57 26.86
C ASN A 212 -3.79 14.91 26.91
N ILE A 213 -4.34 15.35 25.77
CA ILE A 213 -5.13 16.58 25.68
C ILE A 213 -6.26 16.57 26.71
N ASP A 214 -6.39 17.66 27.47
CA ASP A 214 -7.35 17.82 28.58
C ASP A 214 -7.27 16.71 29.65
N GLY A 215 -6.09 16.09 29.82
CA GLY A 215 -5.88 14.97 30.74
C GLY A 215 -6.44 13.63 30.24
N ASN A 216 -6.90 13.55 28.98
CA ASN A 216 -7.41 12.32 28.39
C ASN A 216 -6.30 11.56 27.64
N PRO A 217 -5.83 10.40 28.14
CA PRO A 217 -4.73 9.65 27.53
C PRO A 217 -5.07 8.99 26.19
N LYS A 218 -6.31 9.12 25.73
CA LYS A 218 -6.79 8.62 24.46
C LYS A 218 -6.72 9.65 23.34
N ILE A 219 -6.40 10.91 23.66
CA ILE A 219 -6.41 12.02 22.72
C ILE A 219 -5.02 12.63 22.65
N SER A 220 -4.53 12.83 21.42
CA SER A 220 -3.25 13.51 21.16
C SER A 220 -3.37 14.39 19.92
N LYS A 221 -2.60 15.47 19.88
CA LYS A 221 -2.51 16.36 18.73
C LYS A 221 -1.07 16.36 18.20
N ILE A 222 -0.93 16.28 16.89
CA ILE A 222 0.35 16.20 16.20
C ILE A 222 0.42 17.35 15.19
N THR A 223 1.57 18.00 15.15
CA THR A 223 1.88 19.07 14.18
C THR A 223 3.29 18.87 13.64
N LEU A 224 3.61 19.50 12.51
CA LEU A 224 4.97 19.50 11.98
C LEU A 224 5.84 20.49 12.77
N THR A 225 7.08 20.10 13.06
CA THR A 225 8.09 21.00 13.67
C THR A 225 8.93 21.71 12.63
N GLU A 226 9.04 21.11 11.45
CA GLU A 226 9.81 21.62 10.33
C GLU A 226 8.95 22.48 9.42
N GLN A 227 9.57 23.51 8.86
CA GLN A 227 8.96 24.40 7.88
C GLN A 227 9.07 23.77 6.50
N ILE A 228 8.11 22.89 6.18
CA ILE A 228 8.07 22.17 4.91
C ILE A 228 7.45 23.06 3.84
N THR A 229 8.24 23.44 2.85
CA THR A 229 7.77 24.15 1.65
C THR A 229 7.34 23.20 0.54
N TYR A 230 7.82 21.95 0.54
CA TYR A 230 7.44 20.90 -0.41
C TYR A 230 7.68 19.50 0.19
N LEU A 231 6.85 18.50 -0.17
CA LEU A 231 6.94 17.13 0.32
C LEU A 231 7.57 16.30 -0.80
N GLU A 232 8.84 15.94 -0.65
CA GLU A 232 9.54 15.03 -1.58
C GLU A 232 9.06 13.57 -1.43
N LYS A 233 8.47 13.28 -0.27
CA LYS A 233 8.02 11.96 0.15
C LYS A 233 6.76 12.05 0.98
N ASP A 234 6.03 10.94 1.06
CA ASP A 234 4.77 10.87 1.78
C ASP A 234 4.93 11.12 3.28
N PHE A 235 3.92 11.76 3.87
CA PHE A 235 3.88 11.92 5.32
C PHE A 235 3.29 10.67 5.96
N ILE A 236 4.08 10.05 6.82
CA ILE A 236 3.75 8.80 7.51
C ILE A 236 3.73 9.05 9.01
N LEU A 237 2.65 8.68 9.67
CA LEU A 237 2.50 8.72 11.12
C LEU A 237 2.19 7.32 11.64
N VAL A 238 2.96 6.86 12.62
CA VAL A 238 2.76 5.58 13.29
C VAL A 238 2.27 5.84 14.70
N VAL A 239 1.10 5.31 15.03
CA VAL A 239 0.48 5.48 16.36
C VAL A 239 0.39 4.12 17.04
N LYS A 240 0.98 4.00 18.22
CA LYS A 240 0.87 2.83 19.09
C LYS A 240 -0.15 3.09 20.19
N SER A 241 -1.15 2.22 20.30
CA SER A 241 -2.18 2.30 21.34
C SER A 241 -2.35 0.94 22.00
N LYS A 242 -2.64 0.95 23.29
CA LYS A 242 -2.83 -0.28 24.06
C LYS A 242 -4.02 -1.09 23.53
N ASP A 243 -3.88 -2.41 23.50
CA ASP A 243 -4.96 -3.34 23.15
C ASP A 243 -5.50 -3.10 21.73
N LEU A 244 -4.76 -2.43 20.84
CA LEU A 244 -5.19 -2.06 19.48
C LEU A 244 -5.30 -3.28 18.54
N ASP A 245 -4.73 -4.41 18.93
CA ASP A 245 -4.81 -5.70 18.24
C ASP A 245 -6.06 -6.52 18.59
N GLN A 246 -6.78 -6.17 19.66
CA GLN A 246 -7.97 -6.90 20.10
C GLN A 246 -9.14 -6.77 19.09
N PRO A 247 -9.95 -7.84 18.90
CA PRO A 247 -11.14 -7.79 18.06
C PRO A 247 -12.16 -6.77 18.57
N ARG A 248 -12.70 -5.94 17.68
CA ARG A 248 -13.68 -4.91 17.96
C ARG A 248 -14.71 -4.81 16.86
N ALA A 249 -15.95 -4.51 17.23
CA ALA A 249 -17.01 -4.18 16.31
C ALA A 249 -17.62 -2.83 16.71
N PHE A 250 -17.82 -1.96 15.74
CA PHE A 250 -18.38 -0.63 15.93
C PHE A 250 -19.65 -0.48 15.10
N VAL A 251 -20.59 0.37 15.55
CA VAL A 251 -21.76 0.74 14.76
C VAL A 251 -21.86 2.25 14.57
N GLU A 252 -22.11 2.65 13.33
CA GLU A 252 -22.54 4.00 12.96
C GLU A 252 -24.02 3.94 12.55
N TYR A 253 -24.79 4.96 12.93
CA TYR A 253 -26.14 5.17 12.43
C TYR A 253 -26.16 6.38 11.50
N ASP A 254 -26.71 6.21 10.29
CA ASP A 254 -26.94 7.30 9.35
C ASP A 254 -28.38 7.82 9.49
N PRO A 255 -28.59 9.07 9.96
CA PRO A 255 -29.94 9.62 10.13
C PRO A 255 -30.68 9.90 8.81
N GLU A 256 -29.97 10.18 7.71
CA GLU A 256 -30.57 10.51 6.41
C GLU A 256 -31.09 9.25 5.73
N LEU A 257 -30.27 8.19 5.74
CA LEU A 257 -30.62 6.89 5.15
C LEU A 257 -31.42 5.99 6.12
N GLN A 258 -31.39 6.32 7.41
CA GLN A 258 -31.98 5.52 8.51
C GLN A 258 -31.43 4.09 8.57
N THR A 259 -30.14 3.92 8.20
CA THR A 259 -29.42 2.65 8.17
C THR A 259 -28.39 2.54 9.29
N ASN A 260 -28.06 1.31 9.67
CA ASN A 260 -26.92 1.03 10.55
C ASN A 260 -25.78 0.46 9.73
N CYS A 261 -24.55 0.91 9.97
CA CYS A 261 -23.35 0.31 9.40
C CYS A 261 -22.44 -0.19 10.51
N ILE A 262 -22.03 -1.45 10.41
CA ILE A 262 -21.14 -2.10 11.35
C ILE A 262 -19.75 -2.18 10.72
N MET A 263 -18.71 -1.78 11.46
CA MET A 263 -17.32 -2.09 11.12
C MET A 263 -16.79 -3.13 12.10
N LEU A 264 -16.38 -4.28 11.58
CA LEU A 264 -15.66 -5.31 12.32
C LEU A 264 -14.16 -5.20 12.01
N THR A 265 -13.32 -5.10 13.03
CA THR A 265 -11.85 -5.16 12.90
C THR A 265 -11.27 -6.17 13.87
N LEU A 266 -10.32 -6.99 13.41
CA LEU A 266 -9.60 -7.92 14.27
C LEU A 266 -8.19 -8.21 13.74
N VAL A 267 -7.26 -8.48 14.66
CA VAL A 267 -5.95 -9.05 14.33
C VAL A 267 -5.96 -10.52 14.76
N PRO A 268 -5.99 -11.47 13.80
CA PRO A 268 -6.03 -12.89 14.10
C PRO A 268 -4.71 -13.34 14.76
N LYS A 269 -4.82 -14.19 15.77
CA LYS A 269 -3.67 -14.84 16.40
C LYS A 269 -3.89 -16.34 16.44
N PHE A 270 -3.22 -17.05 15.55
CA PHE A 270 -3.27 -18.51 15.47
C PHE A 270 -1.94 -19.08 14.99
N SER A 271 -1.70 -20.34 15.33
CA SER A 271 -0.54 -21.12 14.92
C SER A 271 -1.01 -22.27 14.05
N LEU A 272 -0.60 -22.28 12.78
CA LEU A 272 -0.83 -23.37 11.83
C LEU A 272 0.50 -24.00 11.46
N ASN A 273 0.47 -25.29 11.13
CA ASN A 273 1.64 -25.99 10.63
C ASN A 273 2.06 -25.46 9.25
N THR A 274 3.36 -25.39 9.02
CA THR A 274 3.93 -24.97 7.74
C THR A 274 3.68 -26.02 6.66
N THR A 275 3.37 -25.57 5.45
CA THR A 275 3.21 -26.42 4.26
C THR A 275 4.42 -26.25 3.34
N ILE A 276 4.82 -27.34 2.69
CA ILE A 276 5.86 -27.28 1.64
C ILE A 276 5.28 -26.54 0.44
N SER A 277 5.90 -25.42 0.06
CA SER A 277 5.45 -24.56 -1.03
C SER A 277 6.58 -24.18 -1.98
N GLU A 278 6.20 -23.77 -3.18
CA GLU A 278 7.06 -23.06 -4.11
C GLU A 278 7.03 -21.56 -3.77
N LEU A 279 8.21 -20.92 -3.73
CA LEU A 279 8.40 -19.51 -3.43
C LEU A 279 9.09 -18.80 -4.60
N VAL A 280 8.38 -17.92 -5.31
CA VAL A 280 8.94 -17.20 -6.46
C VAL A 280 9.08 -15.72 -6.12
N PHE A 281 10.31 -15.21 -6.12
CA PHE A 281 10.61 -13.81 -5.88
C PHE A 281 10.75 -13.07 -7.22
N VAL A 282 9.81 -12.17 -7.52
CA VAL A 282 9.78 -11.36 -8.74
C VAL A 282 10.27 -9.96 -8.36
N VAL A 283 11.45 -9.57 -8.84
CA VAL A 283 12.17 -8.37 -8.38
C VAL A 283 12.33 -7.38 -9.53
N ASP A 284 11.80 -6.19 -9.31
CA ASP A 284 11.89 -5.07 -10.22
C ASP A 284 13.32 -4.52 -10.25
N ARG A 285 13.85 -4.35 -11.46
CA ARG A 285 15.18 -3.78 -11.74
C ARG A 285 15.12 -2.67 -12.78
N SER A 286 13.96 -2.03 -12.90
CA SER A 286 13.73 -0.85 -13.73
C SER A 286 14.59 0.34 -13.28
N GLY A 287 14.63 1.37 -14.12
CA GLY A 287 15.41 2.58 -13.86
C GLY A 287 14.93 3.41 -12.66
N SER A 288 13.65 3.29 -12.25
CA SER A 288 13.12 4.01 -11.08
C SER A 288 13.65 3.44 -9.76
N MET A 289 14.05 2.17 -9.77
CA MET A 289 14.65 1.50 -8.61
C MET A 289 16.08 1.98 -8.30
N ASP A 290 16.63 2.98 -8.99
CA ASP A 290 18.04 3.34 -8.90
C ASP A 290 18.50 3.79 -7.50
N ILE A 291 19.72 3.38 -7.13
CA ILE A 291 20.39 3.73 -5.86
C ILE A 291 19.73 3.11 -4.61
N GLU A 292 18.82 3.82 -3.92
CA GLU A 292 18.31 3.43 -2.60
C GLU A 292 17.23 2.33 -2.66
N PRO A 293 16.20 2.42 -3.54
CA PRO A 293 15.19 1.37 -3.65
C PRO A 293 15.79 0.02 -4.06
N MET A 294 16.75 -0.02 -4.99
CA MET A 294 17.45 -1.25 -5.37
C MET A 294 18.21 -1.86 -4.19
N LYS A 295 18.91 -1.04 -3.40
CA LYS A 295 19.64 -1.50 -2.23
C LYS A 295 18.69 -2.12 -1.20
N LYS A 296 17.54 -1.47 -0.96
CA LYS A 296 16.48 -1.99 -0.09
C LYS A 296 15.87 -3.29 -0.63
N ALA A 297 15.61 -3.37 -1.94
CA ALA A 297 15.10 -4.58 -2.58
C ALA A 297 16.07 -5.76 -2.47
N ALA A 298 17.37 -5.50 -2.66
CA ALA A 298 18.43 -6.49 -2.49
C ALA A 298 18.51 -6.99 -1.03
N GLN A 299 18.43 -6.08 -0.05
CA GLN A 299 18.38 -6.44 1.38
C GLN A 299 17.14 -7.27 1.73
N ALA A 300 15.96 -6.88 1.22
CA ALA A 300 14.71 -7.62 1.43
C ALA A 300 14.80 -9.03 0.85
N LEU A 301 15.33 -9.15 -0.37
CA LEU A 301 15.54 -10.44 -1.02
C LEU A 301 16.54 -11.31 -0.24
N GLU A 302 17.67 -10.75 0.21
CA GLU A 302 18.64 -11.48 1.01
C GLU A 302 18.02 -12.01 2.31
N LEU A 303 17.23 -11.17 3.00
CA LEU A 303 16.53 -11.57 4.21
C LEU A 303 15.53 -12.71 3.96
N LEU A 304 14.76 -12.63 2.87
CA LEU A 304 13.82 -13.68 2.44
C LEU A 304 14.55 -14.99 2.14
N LEU A 305 15.62 -14.95 1.35
CA LEU A 305 16.40 -16.12 0.92
C LEU A 305 17.07 -16.86 2.09
N ARG A 306 17.57 -16.11 3.09
CA ARG A 306 18.16 -16.70 4.30
C ARG A 306 17.12 -17.34 5.21
N SER A 307 15.90 -16.81 5.19
CA SER A 307 14.79 -17.25 6.03
C SER A 307 13.97 -18.40 5.44
N LEU A 308 14.38 -18.93 4.28
CA LEU A 308 13.69 -20.04 3.63
C LEU A 308 13.81 -21.36 4.41
N PRO A 309 12.73 -22.17 4.49
CA PRO A 309 12.78 -23.54 4.99
C PRO A 309 13.63 -24.46 4.11
N GLU A 310 14.17 -25.54 4.68
CA GLU A 310 15.04 -26.50 3.96
C GLU A 310 14.31 -27.28 2.85
N ASP A 311 13.01 -27.53 3.04
CA ASP A 311 12.23 -28.41 2.15
C ASP A 311 11.46 -27.65 1.05
N CYS A 312 11.67 -26.34 0.89
CA CYS A 312 10.94 -25.54 -0.10
C CYS A 312 11.65 -25.49 -1.46
N TYR A 313 10.85 -25.26 -2.51
CA TYR A 313 11.36 -24.90 -3.84
C TYR A 313 11.31 -23.40 -4.01
N PHE A 314 12.31 -22.81 -4.66
CA PHE A 314 12.31 -21.37 -4.90
C PHE A 314 12.92 -20.97 -6.25
N ASN A 315 12.58 -19.76 -6.68
CA ASN A 315 13.19 -19.11 -7.83
C ASN A 315 13.24 -17.59 -7.65
N VAL A 316 14.17 -16.92 -8.33
CA VAL A 316 14.28 -15.47 -8.38
C VAL A 316 14.15 -15.04 -9.83
N VAL A 317 13.25 -14.11 -10.11
CA VAL A 317 12.98 -13.59 -11.45
C VAL A 317 13.21 -12.08 -11.42
N SER A 318 14.22 -11.62 -12.15
CA SER A 318 14.50 -10.19 -12.35
C SER A 318 13.67 -9.68 -13.52
N PHE A 319 13.10 -8.48 -13.42
CA PHE A 319 12.36 -7.88 -14.53
C PHE A 319 12.60 -6.37 -14.69
N GLY A 320 12.34 -5.88 -15.90
CA GLY A 320 12.20 -4.48 -16.27
C GLY A 320 11.53 -4.41 -17.65
N SER A 321 12.22 -3.95 -18.70
CA SER A 321 11.74 -4.09 -20.09
C SER A 321 11.72 -5.55 -20.56
N ASP A 322 12.68 -6.34 -20.09
CA ASP A 322 12.77 -7.79 -20.29
C ASP A 322 12.79 -8.49 -18.92
N TYR A 323 12.74 -9.81 -18.89
CA TYR A 323 12.85 -10.58 -17.64
C TYR A 323 13.84 -11.74 -17.77
N ASP A 324 14.53 -12.03 -16.68
CA ASP A 324 15.46 -13.14 -16.54
C ASP A 324 15.15 -13.94 -15.29
N SER A 325 15.13 -15.27 -15.42
CA SER A 325 14.98 -16.17 -14.28
C SER A 325 16.32 -16.77 -13.86
N LEU A 326 16.58 -16.80 -12.55
CA LEU A 326 17.79 -17.39 -11.98
C LEU A 326 17.89 -18.89 -12.30
N PHE A 327 16.75 -19.59 -12.25
CA PHE A 327 16.65 -21.01 -12.61
C PHE A 327 15.59 -21.22 -13.70
N PRO A 328 15.82 -22.10 -14.69
CA PRO A 328 14.81 -22.41 -15.71
C PRO A 328 13.48 -22.90 -15.11
N LYS A 329 13.55 -23.60 -13.98
CA LYS A 329 12.43 -24.00 -13.14
C LYS A 329 12.89 -23.95 -11.68
N SER A 330 11.97 -23.69 -10.75
CA SER A 330 12.28 -23.58 -9.33
C SER A 330 13.06 -24.78 -8.81
N GLU A 331 14.17 -24.51 -8.12
CA GLU A 331 15.09 -25.50 -7.57
C GLU A 331 14.84 -25.71 -6.07
N LEU A 332 15.23 -26.88 -5.56
CA LEU A 332 15.18 -27.17 -4.12
C LEU A 332 16.18 -26.27 -3.38
N TYR A 333 15.78 -25.78 -2.20
CA TYR A 333 16.65 -25.00 -1.35
C TYR A 333 17.88 -25.81 -0.87
N SER A 334 19.07 -25.38 -1.28
CA SER A 334 20.36 -26.00 -0.99
C SER A 334 21.47 -24.95 -0.86
N GLU A 335 22.63 -25.33 -0.35
CA GLU A 335 23.80 -24.45 -0.28
C GLU A 335 24.17 -23.84 -1.65
N THR A 336 24.12 -24.67 -2.70
CA THR A 336 24.49 -24.26 -4.06
C THR A 336 23.49 -23.30 -4.69
N SER A 337 22.20 -23.55 -4.51
CA SER A 337 21.13 -22.68 -5.04
C SER A 337 21.05 -21.37 -4.25
N LEU A 338 21.22 -21.43 -2.92
CA LEU A 338 21.26 -20.25 -2.05
C LEU A 338 22.45 -19.35 -2.41
N SER A 339 23.65 -19.92 -2.56
CA SER A 339 24.85 -19.13 -2.89
C SER A 339 24.71 -18.40 -4.22
N LYS A 340 24.10 -19.03 -5.24
CA LYS A 340 23.78 -18.38 -6.52
C LYS A 340 22.78 -17.24 -6.34
N ALA A 341 21.72 -17.45 -5.56
CA ALA A 341 20.69 -16.46 -5.32
C ALA A 341 21.20 -15.25 -4.51
N LEU A 342 22.02 -15.49 -3.49
CA LEU A 342 22.68 -14.43 -2.71
C LEU A 342 23.65 -13.62 -3.55
N ASN A 343 24.44 -14.28 -4.42
CA ASN A 343 25.33 -13.57 -5.34
C ASN A 343 24.54 -12.67 -6.31
N LEU A 344 23.40 -13.15 -6.81
CA LEU A 344 22.50 -12.34 -7.61
C LEU A 344 22.03 -11.12 -6.80
N ALA A 345 21.43 -11.32 -5.62
CA ALA A 345 20.92 -10.23 -4.76
C ALA A 345 21.98 -9.15 -4.48
N GLN A 346 23.21 -9.55 -4.14
CA GLN A 346 24.32 -8.65 -3.82
C GLN A 346 24.85 -7.87 -5.04
N THR A 347 24.61 -8.36 -6.25
CA THR A 347 25.11 -7.75 -7.50
C THR A 347 24.00 -7.09 -8.32
N MET A 348 22.74 -7.14 -7.87
CA MET A 348 21.61 -6.52 -8.56
C MET A 348 21.80 -5.00 -8.70
N LYS A 349 21.40 -4.50 -9.88
CA LYS A 349 21.38 -3.08 -10.25
C LYS A 349 20.09 -2.79 -11.03
N SER A 350 19.69 -1.52 -11.06
CA SER A 350 18.59 -0.89 -11.82
C SER A 350 18.86 -0.83 -13.34
N ASN A 351 19.29 -1.94 -13.95
CA ASN A 351 19.78 -1.97 -15.33
C ASN A 351 18.85 -2.71 -16.32
N TYR A 352 17.59 -2.94 -15.97
CA TYR A 352 16.63 -3.64 -16.82
C TYR A 352 15.71 -2.71 -17.63
N GLY A 353 15.87 -1.38 -17.50
CA GLY A 353 15.12 -0.41 -18.31
C GLY A 353 13.74 -0.10 -17.75
N GLY A 354 12.68 -0.41 -18.52
CA GLY A 354 11.28 -0.14 -18.18
C GLY A 354 10.69 -1.09 -17.13
N THR A 355 9.35 -1.18 -17.06
CA THR A 355 8.63 -1.90 -15.98
C THR A 355 7.47 -2.76 -16.55
N GLU A 356 7.79 -3.89 -17.21
CA GLU A 356 6.84 -4.79 -17.88
C GLU A 356 6.29 -5.90 -16.96
N VAL A 357 5.46 -5.52 -15.97
CA VAL A 357 4.93 -6.45 -14.94
C VAL A 357 4.06 -7.57 -15.52
N TYR A 358 3.25 -7.27 -16.54
CA TYR A 358 2.31 -8.24 -17.11
C TYR A 358 3.03 -9.48 -17.67
N ASN A 359 4.08 -9.27 -18.47
CA ASN A 359 4.78 -10.34 -19.17
C ASN A 359 5.52 -11.27 -18.20
N VAL A 360 6.15 -10.71 -17.17
CA VAL A 360 6.87 -11.52 -16.17
C VAL A 360 5.89 -12.34 -15.32
N LEU A 361 4.76 -11.77 -14.91
CA LEU A 361 3.76 -12.52 -14.12
C LEU A 361 3.11 -13.62 -14.97
N GLU A 362 2.79 -13.35 -16.24
CA GLU A 362 2.27 -14.38 -17.15
C GLU A 362 3.25 -15.56 -17.29
N TRP A 363 4.55 -15.26 -17.41
CA TRP A 363 5.59 -16.29 -17.46
C TRP A 363 5.68 -17.07 -16.15
N VAL A 364 5.67 -16.38 -15.00
CA VAL A 364 5.73 -17.01 -13.67
C VAL A 364 4.55 -17.95 -13.47
N PHE A 365 3.32 -17.54 -13.81
CA PHE A 365 2.15 -18.40 -13.68
C PHE A 365 2.25 -19.64 -14.56
N LYS A 366 2.69 -19.51 -15.82
CA LYS A 366 2.88 -20.65 -16.74
C LYS A 366 4.00 -21.60 -16.30
N ASN A 367 5.04 -21.09 -15.64
CA ASN A 367 6.19 -21.89 -15.22
C ASN A 367 6.11 -22.39 -13.76
N SER A 368 5.12 -21.92 -13.01
CA SER A 368 4.83 -22.36 -11.63
C SER A 368 4.51 -23.85 -11.57
N ARG A 369 4.69 -24.43 -10.39
CA ARG A 369 4.47 -25.85 -10.14
C ARG A 369 2.99 -26.16 -9.91
N ASP A 370 2.55 -27.30 -10.41
CA ASP A 370 1.17 -27.78 -10.25
C ASP A 370 1.02 -28.85 -9.17
N ASP A 371 2.14 -29.31 -8.59
CA ASP A 371 2.16 -30.36 -7.56
C ASP A 371 2.20 -29.82 -6.13
N MET A 372 2.25 -28.50 -5.95
CA MET A 372 2.29 -27.84 -4.64
C MET A 372 1.78 -26.40 -4.69
N PRO A 373 1.36 -25.82 -3.55
CA PRO A 373 1.02 -24.40 -3.47
C PRO A 373 2.19 -23.51 -3.84
N THR A 374 1.92 -22.46 -4.60
CA THR A 374 2.87 -21.45 -5.07
C THR A 374 2.60 -20.11 -4.40
N SER A 375 3.61 -19.49 -3.81
CA SER A 375 3.55 -18.14 -3.26
C SER A 375 4.56 -17.24 -3.97
N ILE A 376 4.05 -16.17 -4.57
CA ILE A 376 4.82 -15.21 -5.35
C ILE A 376 5.01 -13.94 -4.52
N PHE A 377 6.21 -13.39 -4.53
CA PHE A 377 6.55 -12.12 -3.90
C PHE A 377 6.95 -11.13 -4.99
N LEU A 378 6.10 -10.15 -5.27
CA LEU A 378 6.42 -9.04 -6.17
C LEU A 378 7.08 -7.91 -5.39
N ILE A 379 8.34 -7.62 -5.68
CA ILE A 379 9.11 -6.52 -5.08
C ILE A 379 9.29 -5.44 -6.13
N THR A 380 8.67 -4.28 -5.93
CA THR A 380 8.60 -3.23 -6.94
C THR A 380 8.35 -1.86 -6.30
N ASP A 381 8.82 -0.80 -6.93
CA ASP A 381 8.35 0.58 -6.74
C ASP A 381 7.20 0.90 -7.72
N GLY A 382 6.90 -0.05 -8.60
CA GLY A 382 6.41 0.12 -9.96
C GLY A 382 5.08 0.84 -10.11
N GLU A 383 5.11 1.78 -11.03
CA GLU A 383 4.02 2.63 -11.43
C GLU A 383 3.69 2.30 -12.89
N VAL A 384 2.61 1.56 -13.11
CA VAL A 384 2.21 1.14 -14.47
C VAL A 384 0.79 1.59 -14.77
N TRP A 385 0.49 1.82 -16.05
CA TRP A 385 -0.85 2.19 -16.49
C TRP A 385 -1.81 1.00 -16.61
N ASN A 386 -1.32 -0.21 -16.92
CA ASN A 386 -2.14 -1.39 -17.22
C ASN A 386 -2.50 -2.25 -15.99
N VAL A 387 -2.79 -1.62 -14.85
CA VAL A 387 -3.10 -2.33 -13.58
C VAL A 387 -4.31 -3.26 -13.74
N ASP A 388 -5.39 -2.81 -14.38
CA ASP A 388 -6.62 -3.61 -14.58
C ASP A 388 -6.32 -4.94 -15.31
N GLN A 389 -5.47 -4.90 -16.35
CA GLN A 389 -5.08 -6.10 -17.11
C GLN A 389 -4.22 -7.06 -16.28
N ILE A 390 -3.35 -6.53 -15.42
CA ILE A 390 -2.53 -7.33 -14.51
C ILE A 390 -3.42 -7.98 -13.45
N VAL A 391 -4.38 -7.25 -12.89
CA VAL A 391 -5.34 -7.75 -11.90
C VAL A 391 -6.22 -8.87 -12.50
N GLU A 392 -6.69 -8.70 -13.74
CA GLU A 392 -7.43 -9.73 -14.46
C GLU A 392 -6.58 -10.99 -14.69
N LEU A 393 -5.32 -10.82 -15.13
CA LEU A 393 -4.36 -11.91 -15.31
C LEU A 393 -4.14 -12.71 -14.02
N VAL A 394 -3.91 -12.02 -12.90
CA VAL A 394 -3.66 -12.63 -11.59
C VAL A 394 -4.92 -13.36 -11.11
N SER A 395 -6.08 -12.71 -11.18
CA SER A 395 -7.36 -13.29 -10.73
C SER A 395 -7.71 -14.55 -11.50
N LYS A 396 -7.50 -14.55 -12.83
CA LYS A 396 -7.72 -15.72 -13.68
C LYS A 396 -6.86 -16.92 -13.26
N HIS A 397 -5.55 -16.73 -13.10
CA HIS A 397 -4.65 -17.83 -12.73
C HIS A 397 -4.86 -18.30 -11.29
N GLU A 398 -5.27 -17.38 -10.40
CA GLU A 398 -5.66 -17.74 -9.04
C GLU A 398 -6.88 -18.67 -9.04
N GLU A 399 -7.92 -18.33 -9.80
CA GLU A 399 -9.11 -19.18 -9.95
C GLU A 399 -8.77 -20.54 -10.59
N GLU A 400 -7.87 -20.59 -11.58
CA GLU A 400 -7.39 -21.82 -12.22
C GLU A 400 -6.64 -22.74 -11.24
N LYS A 401 -5.87 -22.17 -10.29
CA LYS A 401 -5.14 -22.92 -9.25
C LYS A 401 -5.94 -23.17 -7.98
N ASN A 402 -7.22 -22.77 -7.91
CA ASN A 402 -8.15 -23.09 -6.83
C ASN A 402 -7.58 -22.83 -5.41
N ASP A 403 -7.09 -21.59 -5.17
CA ASP A 403 -6.41 -21.11 -3.96
C ASP A 403 -4.98 -21.63 -3.71
N ASP A 404 -4.39 -22.45 -4.59
CA ASP A 404 -3.00 -22.89 -4.44
C ASP A 404 -1.99 -21.85 -4.98
N LEU A 405 -2.46 -20.74 -5.54
CA LEU A 405 -1.64 -19.60 -5.96
C LEU A 405 -1.88 -18.42 -5.03
N ARG A 406 -0.82 -17.87 -4.46
CA ARG A 406 -0.87 -16.63 -3.67
C ARG A 406 0.15 -15.61 -4.15
N LEU A 407 -0.22 -14.34 -4.21
CA LEU A 407 0.66 -13.24 -4.57
C LEU A 407 0.72 -12.22 -3.44
N PHE A 408 1.90 -12.04 -2.87
CA PHE A 408 2.25 -11.01 -1.91
C PHE A 408 3.05 -9.92 -2.62
N SER A 409 2.86 -8.66 -2.25
CA SER A 409 3.56 -7.54 -2.88
C SER A 409 4.26 -6.67 -1.84
N LEU A 410 5.47 -6.24 -2.16
CA LEU A 410 6.30 -5.39 -1.34
C LEU A 410 6.63 -4.11 -2.13
N GLY A 411 5.98 -3.03 -1.75
CA GLY A 411 6.27 -1.69 -2.25
C GLY A 411 7.55 -1.14 -1.61
N ILE A 412 8.57 -0.84 -2.42
CA ILE A 412 9.85 -0.31 -1.93
C ILE A 412 10.08 1.12 -2.43
N GLY A 413 10.44 2.01 -1.51
CA GLY A 413 10.80 3.39 -1.81
C GLY A 413 9.82 4.40 -1.23
N ASP A 414 10.10 5.68 -1.48
CA ASP A 414 9.34 6.81 -0.94
C ASP A 414 8.22 7.30 -1.86
N SER A 415 8.07 6.70 -3.05
CA SER A 415 7.08 7.06 -4.07
C SER A 415 6.68 5.80 -4.82
N VAL A 416 5.78 5.01 -4.22
CA VAL A 416 5.33 3.72 -4.75
C VAL A 416 3.86 3.83 -5.13
N SER A 417 3.47 3.27 -6.28
CA SER A 417 2.06 3.18 -6.65
C SER A 417 1.31 2.21 -5.73
N HIS A 418 0.53 2.78 -4.80
CA HIS A 418 -0.34 2.02 -3.91
C HIS A 418 -1.37 1.20 -4.69
N ASN A 419 -1.87 1.70 -5.82
CA ASN A 419 -2.86 0.99 -6.64
C ASN A 419 -2.32 -0.34 -7.17
N LEU A 420 -1.16 -0.34 -7.85
CA LEU A 420 -0.58 -1.60 -8.36
C LEU A 420 -0.33 -2.59 -7.23
N VAL A 421 0.42 -2.17 -6.20
CA VAL A 421 0.91 -3.04 -5.13
C VAL A 421 -0.26 -3.66 -4.35
N GLU A 422 -1.26 -2.87 -3.97
CA GLU A 422 -2.44 -3.38 -3.25
C GLU A 422 -3.32 -4.27 -4.14
N SER A 423 -3.57 -3.85 -5.38
CA SER A 423 -4.51 -4.54 -6.26
C SER A 423 -4.01 -5.92 -6.69
N VAL A 424 -2.72 -6.08 -7.01
CA VAL A 424 -2.17 -7.39 -7.39
C VAL A 424 -2.14 -8.37 -6.21
N ALA A 425 -1.84 -7.90 -5.01
CA ALA A 425 -1.85 -8.75 -3.82
C ALA A 425 -3.27 -9.20 -3.46
N ARG A 426 -4.24 -8.29 -3.53
CA ARG A 426 -5.66 -8.58 -3.32
C ARG A 426 -6.22 -9.54 -4.39
N ALA A 427 -5.83 -9.36 -5.65
CA ALA A 427 -6.19 -10.25 -6.75
C ALA A 427 -5.68 -11.67 -6.50
N GLY A 428 -4.39 -11.80 -6.14
CA GLY A 428 -3.75 -13.07 -5.83
C GLY A 428 -3.94 -13.57 -4.40
N LYS A 429 -4.96 -13.10 -3.67
CA LYS A 429 -5.31 -13.57 -2.31
C LYS A 429 -4.19 -13.46 -1.25
N GLY A 430 -3.15 -12.67 -1.49
CA GLY A 430 -2.12 -12.30 -0.51
C GLY A 430 -2.42 -10.94 0.12
N TYR A 431 -1.36 -10.25 0.56
CA TYR A 431 -1.45 -8.87 1.05
C TYR A 431 -0.20 -8.07 0.71
N ALA A 432 -0.35 -6.76 0.71
CA ALA A 432 0.69 -5.79 0.40
C ALA A 432 1.36 -5.25 1.68
N GLN A 433 2.64 -4.92 1.58
CA GLN A 433 3.34 -4.09 2.55
C GLN A 433 4.23 -3.05 1.87
N PHE A 434 4.53 -1.98 2.60
CA PHE A 434 5.32 -0.85 2.10
C PHE A 434 6.51 -0.59 3.01
N VAL A 435 7.67 -0.31 2.42
CA VAL A 435 8.93 -0.02 3.10
C VAL A 435 9.54 1.23 2.47
N THR A 436 9.68 2.29 3.26
CA THR A 436 10.39 3.51 2.83
C THR A 436 11.90 3.35 2.95
N ASN A 437 12.65 4.27 2.34
CA ASN A 437 14.11 4.21 2.32
C ASN A 437 14.73 4.32 3.73
N ASP A 438 14.10 5.11 4.60
CA ASP A 438 14.60 5.34 5.97
C ASP A 438 14.05 4.34 7.01
N GLU A 439 13.18 3.42 6.61
CA GLU A 439 12.50 2.48 7.53
C GLU A 439 13.14 1.09 7.53
N ARG A 440 13.07 0.42 8.69
CA ARG A 440 13.36 -1.01 8.83
C ARG A 440 12.31 -1.86 8.11
N MET A 441 12.76 -2.89 7.40
CA MET A 441 11.90 -3.76 6.58
C MET A 441 11.64 -5.13 7.21
N ASP A 442 12.40 -5.48 8.24
CA ASP A 442 12.67 -6.87 8.57
C ASP A 442 11.41 -7.60 9.07
N LYS A 443 10.71 -7.01 10.05
CA LYS A 443 9.45 -7.53 10.60
C LYS A 443 8.37 -7.70 9.54
N LYS A 444 8.29 -6.73 8.63
CA LYS A 444 7.35 -6.68 7.52
C LYS A 444 7.59 -7.87 6.59
N VAL A 445 8.80 -7.96 6.05
CA VAL A 445 9.23 -8.99 5.10
C VAL A 445 9.13 -10.41 5.70
N ILE A 446 9.59 -10.60 6.94
CA ILE A 446 9.51 -11.90 7.62
C ILE A 446 8.07 -12.28 7.95
N GLY A 447 7.23 -11.33 8.36
CA GLY A 447 5.80 -11.57 8.57
C GLY A 447 5.08 -12.04 7.30
N MET A 448 5.43 -11.47 6.14
CA MET A 448 4.97 -11.93 4.84
C MET A 448 5.40 -13.36 4.55
N LEU A 449 6.67 -13.70 4.75
CA LEU A 449 7.18 -15.06 4.54
C LEU A 449 6.50 -16.08 5.46
N LYS A 450 6.38 -15.79 6.76
CA LYS A 450 5.70 -16.67 7.73
C LYS A 450 4.25 -16.96 7.33
N ASN A 451 3.56 -15.99 6.75
CA ASN A 451 2.18 -16.13 6.28
C ASN A 451 2.08 -16.84 4.92
N ALA A 452 3.07 -16.66 4.03
CA ALA A 452 3.16 -17.41 2.78
C ALA A 452 3.44 -18.91 3.00
N LEU A 453 4.16 -19.28 4.06
CA LEU A 453 4.45 -20.68 4.40
C LEU A 453 3.28 -21.43 5.07
N LYS A 454 2.22 -20.71 5.47
CA LYS A 454 1.03 -21.27 6.12
C LYS A 454 -0.11 -21.44 5.13
N PRO A 455 -0.95 -22.47 5.26
CA PRO A 455 -2.15 -22.59 4.44
C PRO A 455 -3.16 -21.47 4.80
N PRO A 456 -3.91 -20.93 3.83
CA PRO A 456 -4.97 -19.96 4.11
C PRO A 456 -6.14 -20.64 4.86
N ILE A 457 -6.74 -19.92 5.80
CA ILE A 457 -8.02 -20.34 6.40
C ILE A 457 -9.14 -20.04 5.40
N LYS A 458 -10.19 -20.87 5.37
CA LYS A 458 -11.32 -20.76 4.42
C LYS A 458 -12.67 -20.78 5.14
N ASP A 459 -13.74 -20.59 4.38
CA ASP A 459 -15.14 -20.72 4.82
C ASP A 459 -15.54 -19.81 5.99
N TYR A 460 -15.17 -18.54 5.89
CA TYR A 460 -15.57 -17.54 6.87
C TYR A 460 -17.06 -17.22 6.77
N ASN A 461 -17.72 -17.15 7.91
CA ASN A 461 -19.10 -16.72 8.04
C ASN A 461 -19.23 -15.76 9.21
N ILE A 462 -19.79 -14.57 8.96
CA ILE A 462 -20.06 -13.57 10.00
C ILE A 462 -21.58 -13.47 10.19
N THR A 463 -22.01 -13.56 11.45
CA THR A 463 -23.41 -13.36 11.83
C THR A 463 -23.60 -11.91 12.30
N TRP A 464 -24.35 -11.12 11.52
CA TRP A 464 -24.58 -9.68 11.78
C TRP A 464 -25.89 -9.38 12.51
N THR A 465 -26.92 -10.22 12.33
CA THR A 465 -28.29 -10.02 12.85
C THR A 465 -28.82 -11.27 13.55
N GLU A 466 -29.67 -11.11 14.56
CA GLU A 466 -30.27 -12.24 15.29
C GLU A 466 -31.34 -12.96 14.44
N VAL A 467 -31.86 -12.28 13.43
CA VAL A 467 -32.83 -12.83 12.47
C VAL A 467 -32.07 -13.42 11.27
N ASN A 468 -32.31 -14.71 10.96
CA ASN A 468 -31.86 -15.33 9.71
C ASN A 468 -32.68 -14.77 8.54
N LEU A 469 -32.15 -13.74 7.89
CA LEU A 469 -32.77 -13.09 6.73
C LEU A 469 -32.24 -13.66 5.41
N LEU A 470 -32.15 -14.99 5.26
CA LEU A 470 -31.74 -15.61 3.99
C LEU A 470 -32.82 -15.37 2.92
N ASP A 471 -32.46 -14.73 1.82
CA ASP A 471 -33.36 -14.31 0.73
C ASP A 471 -33.86 -15.49 -0.12
N GLU A 472 -34.93 -16.15 0.35
CA GLU A 472 -35.75 -17.09 -0.42
C GLU A 472 -37.00 -16.41 -1.00
N LYS A 473 -36.95 -15.96 -2.27
CA LYS A 473 -38.14 -15.86 -3.12
C LYS A 473 -37.84 -16.32 -4.55
N GLU A 474 -38.74 -17.14 -5.10
CA GLU A 474 -38.73 -17.74 -6.44
C GLU A 474 -39.17 -16.72 -7.51
N LEU A 475 -38.63 -16.87 -8.74
CA LEU A 475 -39.03 -16.09 -9.92
C LEU A 475 -40.13 -16.82 -10.69
N ASP A 476 -41.25 -16.13 -10.90
CA ASP A 476 -42.30 -16.55 -11.83
C ASP A 476 -42.00 -15.93 -13.21
N MET A 477 -41.48 -16.75 -14.12
CA MET A 477 -41.04 -16.34 -15.46
C MET A 477 -42.19 -16.51 -16.46
N THR A 478 -43.07 -15.52 -16.60
CA THR A 478 -43.97 -15.44 -17.76
C THR A 478 -43.47 -14.38 -18.76
N PRO A 479 -43.26 -14.72 -20.05
CA PRO A 479 -42.86 -13.74 -21.06
C PRO A 479 -44.01 -12.80 -21.39
N ILE A 480 -43.75 -11.49 -21.39
CA ILE A 480 -44.68 -10.49 -21.88
C ILE A 480 -44.56 -10.44 -23.42
N GLU A 481 -45.63 -10.80 -24.14
CA GLU A 481 -45.74 -10.55 -25.58
C GLU A 481 -45.81 -9.04 -25.86
N VAL A 482 -44.88 -8.53 -26.66
CA VAL A 482 -44.85 -7.13 -27.08
C VAL A 482 -45.66 -6.98 -28.37
N ASP A 483 -46.86 -6.44 -28.28
CA ASP A 483 -47.61 -5.93 -29.44
C ASP A 483 -46.83 -4.76 -30.06
N LYS A 484 -46.41 -4.92 -31.33
CA LYS A 484 -45.75 -3.86 -32.10
C LYS A 484 -46.81 -2.87 -32.62
N PRO A 485 -46.67 -1.54 -32.40
CA PRO A 485 -47.51 -0.58 -33.11
C PRO A 485 -47.00 -0.31 -34.54
N THR A 486 -47.95 -0.22 -35.47
CA THR A 486 -47.76 0.22 -36.86
C THR A 486 -47.39 1.70 -36.90
N ILE A 487 -46.27 2.04 -37.56
CA ILE A 487 -45.79 3.42 -37.71
C ILE A 487 -46.61 4.15 -38.79
N SER A 488 -47.13 5.33 -38.44
CA SER A 488 -47.76 6.30 -39.34
C SER A 488 -46.74 7.34 -39.82
N PHE A 489 -46.85 7.77 -41.09
CA PHE A 489 -45.85 8.56 -41.83
C PHE A 489 -45.77 10.08 -41.51
N MET A 490 -46.39 10.57 -40.43
CA MET A 490 -46.35 12.01 -40.07
C MET A 490 -46.55 12.19 -38.55
N SER A 491 -45.54 12.62 -37.78
CA SER A 491 -45.55 13.71 -36.76
C SER A 491 -44.40 13.68 -35.73
N ASP A 492 -43.77 14.87 -35.58
CA ASP A 492 -42.96 15.54 -34.55
C ASP A 492 -41.72 14.90 -33.85
N ASP A 493 -40.56 15.52 -34.11
CA ASP A 493 -39.20 15.32 -33.54
C ASP A 493 -39.05 15.74 -32.06
N ASN A 494 -40.01 15.41 -31.18
CA ASN A 494 -39.85 15.62 -29.73
C ASN A 494 -40.35 14.41 -28.94
N MET A 495 -39.56 13.35 -28.88
CA MET A 495 -39.66 12.34 -27.82
C MET A 495 -38.25 11.86 -27.40
N GLU A 496 -37.98 11.96 -26.09
CA GLU A 496 -36.81 11.35 -25.47
C GLU A 496 -36.76 9.84 -25.75
N PRO A 497 -35.56 9.25 -25.92
CA PRO A 497 -35.43 7.81 -26.11
C PRO A 497 -35.98 7.06 -24.89
N PRO A 498 -36.74 5.97 -25.09
CA PRO A 498 -37.26 5.19 -23.97
C PRO A 498 -36.10 4.61 -23.16
N SER A 499 -36.11 4.89 -21.86
CA SER A 499 -35.21 4.25 -20.90
C SER A 499 -35.32 2.73 -20.99
N PRO A 500 -34.21 1.97 -21.01
CA PRO A 500 -34.27 0.52 -21.00
C PRO A 500 -34.97 0.05 -19.71
N PRO A 501 -35.85 -0.95 -19.77
CA PRO A 501 -36.51 -1.47 -18.56
C PRO A 501 -35.45 -2.09 -17.63
N PRO A 502 -35.56 -1.93 -16.31
CA PRO A 502 -34.63 -2.55 -15.38
C PRO A 502 -34.82 -4.07 -15.45
N SER A 503 -33.78 -4.80 -15.85
CA SER A 503 -33.68 -6.22 -15.58
C SER A 503 -33.46 -6.38 -14.07
N ASP A 504 -34.52 -6.74 -13.33
CA ASP A 504 -34.48 -6.87 -11.87
C ASP A 504 -33.51 -7.97 -11.44
N ILE A 505 -32.27 -7.54 -11.22
CA ILE A 505 -31.22 -8.25 -10.50
C ILE A 505 -31.29 -7.69 -9.08
N PHE A 506 -31.73 -8.54 -8.13
CA PHE A 506 -31.89 -8.29 -6.69
C PHE A 506 -31.60 -6.85 -6.22
N SER A 507 -32.65 -6.01 -6.12
CA SER A 507 -32.53 -4.65 -5.59
C SER A 507 -32.62 -4.56 -4.05
N ASP A 508 -33.09 -5.62 -3.39
CA ASP A 508 -33.57 -5.56 -2.00
C ASP A 508 -32.70 -6.44 -1.06
N ILE A 509 -31.38 -6.21 -1.05
CA ILE A 509 -30.50 -6.87 -0.09
C ILE A 509 -30.56 -6.13 1.24
N LYS A 510 -31.12 -6.82 2.24
CA LYS A 510 -31.30 -6.32 3.60
C LYS A 510 -30.02 -6.20 4.41
N VAL A 511 -29.04 -7.04 4.08
CA VAL A 511 -27.74 -7.15 4.77
C VAL A 511 -26.64 -7.11 3.71
N GLN A 512 -25.99 -5.96 3.56
CA GLN A 512 -24.95 -5.75 2.55
C GLN A 512 -23.57 -5.81 3.21
N GLN A 513 -22.91 -6.96 3.11
CA GLN A 513 -21.55 -7.15 3.60
C GLN A 513 -20.51 -6.76 2.54
N ALA A 514 -19.44 -6.09 2.96
CA ALA A 514 -18.28 -5.78 2.14
C ALA A 514 -16.99 -6.05 2.93
N PRO A 515 -16.04 -6.86 2.41
CA PRO A 515 -16.13 -7.59 1.15
C PRO A 515 -17.19 -8.70 1.17
N TYR A 516 -17.82 -8.96 0.03
CA TYR A 516 -18.83 -10.02 -0.14
C TYR A 516 -18.20 -11.41 0.07
N ILE A 517 -17.09 -11.68 -0.63
CA ILE A 517 -16.22 -12.83 -0.36
C ILE A 517 -15.13 -12.38 0.59
N ILE A 518 -15.09 -12.97 1.79
CA ILE A 518 -14.03 -12.70 2.75
C ILE A 518 -12.69 -13.24 2.22
N PRO A 519 -11.67 -12.40 2.02
CA PRO A 519 -10.34 -12.85 1.60
C PRO A 519 -9.68 -13.72 2.69
N PRO A 520 -8.61 -14.46 2.35
CA PRO A 520 -7.87 -15.22 3.34
C PRO A 520 -7.37 -14.35 4.50
N ILE A 521 -7.60 -14.85 5.71
CA ILE A 521 -7.19 -14.22 6.96
C ILE A 521 -5.81 -14.75 7.34
N TYR A 522 -4.86 -13.84 7.52
CA TYR A 522 -3.47 -14.15 7.89
C TYR A 522 -3.20 -13.83 9.36
N SER A 523 -2.38 -14.64 10.01
CA SER A 523 -2.00 -14.43 11.42
C SER A 523 -1.19 -13.12 11.53
N GLY A 524 -1.53 -12.29 12.50
CA GLY A 524 -0.90 -10.98 12.72
C GLY A 524 -1.35 -9.87 11.76
N VAL A 525 -2.11 -10.18 10.70
CA VAL A 525 -2.55 -9.21 9.70
C VAL A 525 -3.94 -8.70 10.03
N ARG A 526 -4.09 -7.38 10.19
CA ARG A 526 -5.40 -6.77 10.46
C ARG A 526 -6.36 -7.01 9.30
N PHE A 527 -7.56 -7.42 9.66
CA PHE A 527 -8.67 -7.64 8.76
C PHE A 527 -9.86 -6.75 9.15
N ILE A 528 -10.54 -6.15 8.15
CA ILE A 528 -11.69 -5.26 8.34
C ILE A 528 -12.84 -5.72 7.43
N VAL A 529 -14.05 -5.77 7.98
CA VAL A 529 -15.30 -6.07 7.26
C VAL A 529 -16.37 -5.08 7.65
N TYR A 530 -17.17 -4.67 6.67
CA TYR A 530 -18.32 -3.83 6.87
C TYR A 530 -19.61 -4.58 6.61
N CYS A 531 -20.67 -4.11 7.25
CA CYS A 531 -22.02 -4.55 6.97
C CYS A 531 -22.97 -3.36 7.06
N ILE A 532 -23.68 -3.05 5.97
CA ILE A 532 -24.76 -2.07 5.94
C ILE A 532 -26.08 -2.83 6.12
N LEU A 533 -26.83 -2.46 7.16
CA LEU A 533 -28.13 -2.99 7.47
C LEU A 533 -29.22 -2.00 7.02
N GLU A 534 -30.24 -2.54 6.34
CA GLU A 534 -31.39 -1.75 5.90
C GLU A 534 -32.16 -1.14 7.09
N LYS A 535 -33.01 -0.17 6.78
CA LYS A 535 -33.88 0.50 7.74
C LYS A 535 -34.68 -0.49 8.59
N ASN A 536 -34.73 -0.22 9.90
CA ASN A 536 -35.41 -1.02 10.93
C ASN A 536 -34.77 -2.39 11.23
N ILE A 537 -33.57 -2.67 10.72
CA ILE A 537 -32.81 -3.86 11.10
C ILE A 537 -31.79 -3.47 12.17
N GLU A 538 -31.90 -4.08 13.34
CA GLU A 538 -30.96 -3.86 14.44
C GLU A 538 -29.79 -4.86 14.36
N PRO A 539 -28.56 -4.39 14.63
CA PRO A 539 -27.39 -5.26 14.70
C PRO A 539 -27.42 -6.17 15.93
N CYS A 540 -26.77 -7.33 15.87
CA CYS A 540 -26.51 -8.15 17.04
C CYS A 540 -25.68 -7.40 18.09
N LYS A 541 -25.95 -7.64 19.38
CA LYS A 541 -25.09 -7.17 20.48
C LYS A 541 -23.71 -7.84 20.48
N VAL A 542 -23.62 -9.04 19.91
CA VAL A 542 -22.39 -9.82 19.77
C VAL A 542 -22.31 -10.32 18.33
N ILE A 543 -21.28 -9.90 17.61
CA ILE A 543 -20.97 -10.36 16.25
C ILE A 543 -20.18 -11.66 16.37
N THR A 544 -20.65 -12.73 15.73
CA THR A 544 -19.97 -14.03 15.73
C THR A 544 -19.30 -14.27 14.38
N LEU A 545 -17.99 -14.48 14.40
CA LEU A 545 -17.20 -14.97 13.27
C LEU A 545 -16.97 -16.48 13.43
N LYS A 546 -17.30 -17.25 12.40
CA LYS A 546 -16.98 -18.67 12.27
C LYS A 546 -16.07 -18.88 11.07
N ALA A 547 -15.14 -19.82 11.16
CA ALA A 547 -14.27 -20.20 10.05
C ALA A 547 -13.90 -21.69 10.14
N THR A 548 -13.36 -22.26 9.06
CA THR A 548 -12.84 -23.63 9.05
C THR A 548 -11.34 -23.59 8.72
N SER A 549 -10.52 -24.11 9.62
CA SER A 549 -9.08 -24.34 9.39
C SER A 549 -8.81 -25.82 9.09
N GLN A 550 -7.62 -26.13 8.59
CA GLN A 550 -7.16 -27.52 8.42
C GLN A 550 -7.17 -28.30 9.75
N ASP A 551 -6.98 -27.61 10.88
CA ASP A 551 -6.92 -28.19 12.21
C ASP A 551 -8.30 -28.24 12.91
N GLY A 552 -9.37 -27.69 12.29
CA GLY A 552 -10.74 -27.73 12.80
C GLY A 552 -11.53 -26.40 12.71
N PRO A 553 -12.79 -26.39 13.18
CA PRO A 553 -13.65 -25.20 13.15
C PRO A 553 -13.21 -24.16 14.20
N MET A 554 -13.30 -22.88 13.82
CA MET A 554 -12.95 -21.72 14.64
C MET A 554 -14.19 -20.87 14.89
N LYS A 555 -14.33 -20.31 16.10
CA LYS A 555 -15.40 -19.38 16.47
C LYS A 555 -14.84 -18.24 17.32
N LEU A 556 -15.24 -17.01 17.01
CA LEU A 556 -14.90 -15.81 17.77
C LEU A 556 -16.15 -14.96 17.97
N ASP A 557 -16.42 -14.56 19.20
CA ASP A 557 -17.56 -13.73 19.59
C ASP A 557 -17.05 -12.33 20.01
N ILE A 558 -17.60 -11.28 19.41
CA ILE A 558 -17.08 -9.91 19.51
C ILE A 558 -18.22 -8.98 19.94
N PRO A 559 -18.12 -8.30 21.09
CA PRO A 559 -19.16 -7.37 21.53
C PRO A 559 -19.20 -6.13 20.64
N LEU A 560 -20.41 -5.66 20.34
CA LEU A 560 -20.63 -4.43 19.58
C LEU A 560 -20.50 -3.20 20.49
N ASP A 561 -19.59 -2.29 20.15
CA ASP A 561 -19.43 -0.98 20.79
C ASP A 561 -20.24 0.08 20.01
N THR A 562 -21.08 0.81 20.74
CA THR A 562 -22.05 1.75 20.18
C THR A 562 -21.62 3.22 20.28
N VAL A 563 -20.54 3.53 21.00
CA VAL A 563 -20.23 4.91 21.41
C VAL A 563 -19.05 5.52 20.65
N THR A 564 -18.13 4.71 20.14
CA THR A 564 -16.78 5.17 19.78
C THR A 564 -16.64 5.77 18.37
N LEU A 565 -17.61 5.60 17.47
CA LEU A 565 -17.49 5.96 16.05
C LEU A 565 -18.66 6.78 15.45
N GLN A 566 -19.57 7.34 16.26
CA GLN A 566 -20.62 8.22 15.71
C GLN A 566 -20.02 9.42 14.94
N GLY A 567 -20.37 9.53 13.66
CA GLY A 567 -19.88 10.58 12.76
C GLY A 567 -18.55 10.28 12.04
N SER A 568 -17.97 9.09 12.23
CA SER A 568 -16.70 8.68 11.60
C SER A 568 -16.83 8.21 10.14
N LYS A 569 -18.02 8.32 9.52
CA LYS A 569 -18.29 8.03 8.11
C LYS A 569 -17.98 6.58 7.72
N VAL A 570 -18.22 5.63 8.61
CA VAL A 570 -18.12 4.17 8.37
C VAL A 570 -18.95 3.74 7.16
N HIS A 571 -20.17 4.27 7.00
CA HIS A 571 -21.01 4.00 5.84
C HIS A 571 -20.31 4.30 4.51
N ARG A 572 -19.46 5.34 4.49
CA ARG A 572 -18.73 5.76 3.28
C ARG A 572 -17.61 4.79 2.94
N LEU A 573 -16.89 4.28 3.94
CA LEU A 573 -15.89 3.22 3.75
C LEU A 573 -16.55 1.91 3.31
N ALA A 574 -17.66 1.54 3.94
CA ALA A 574 -18.44 0.36 3.55
C ALA A 574 -18.91 0.45 2.09
N ALA A 575 -19.44 1.60 1.69
CA ALA A 575 -19.85 1.85 0.30
C ALA A 575 -18.68 1.86 -0.68
N ARG A 576 -17.52 2.43 -0.30
CA ARG A 576 -16.28 2.36 -1.09
C ARG A 576 -15.82 0.91 -1.29
N LYS A 577 -15.95 0.07 -0.27
CA LYS A 577 -15.63 -1.35 -0.32
C LYS A 577 -16.61 -2.13 -1.20
N LEU A 578 -17.90 -1.82 -1.16
CA LEU A 578 -18.90 -2.38 -2.09
C LEU A 578 -18.61 -1.99 -3.55
N ILE A 579 -18.17 -0.76 -3.80
CA ILE A 579 -17.72 -0.31 -5.14
C ILE A 579 -16.46 -1.09 -5.56
N GLN A 580 -15.51 -1.31 -4.64
CA GLN A 580 -14.31 -2.12 -4.91
C GLN A 580 -14.69 -3.56 -5.31
N ASP A 581 -15.60 -4.20 -4.57
CA ASP A 581 -16.08 -5.55 -4.90
C ASP A 581 -16.76 -5.60 -6.28
N LEU A 582 -17.42 -4.50 -6.71
CA LEU A 582 -18.05 -4.39 -8.03
C LEU A 582 -16.99 -4.25 -9.13
N ASN A 583 -15.94 -3.44 -8.91
CA ASN A 583 -14.82 -3.29 -9.84
C ASN A 583 -14.01 -4.59 -9.97
N ASP A 584 -13.86 -5.34 -8.87
CA ASP A 584 -13.10 -6.59 -8.82
C ASP A 584 -13.87 -7.83 -9.29
N GLU A 585 -15.12 -7.68 -9.74
CA GLU A 585 -16.03 -8.80 -10.07
C GLU A 585 -16.23 -9.82 -8.94
N LYS A 586 -16.08 -9.38 -7.69
CA LYS A 586 -16.19 -10.20 -6.45
C LYS A 586 -17.44 -9.90 -5.63
N SER A 587 -18.25 -8.92 -6.04
CA SER A 587 -19.48 -8.55 -5.34
C SER A 587 -20.58 -9.61 -5.43
N PHE A 588 -21.66 -9.39 -4.68
CA PHE A 588 -22.81 -10.28 -4.65
C PHE A 588 -23.41 -10.54 -6.04
N ILE A 589 -23.47 -9.55 -6.93
CA ILE A 589 -24.07 -9.76 -8.26
C ILE A 589 -23.25 -10.75 -9.10
N HIS A 590 -21.93 -10.78 -8.90
CA HIS A 590 -21.01 -11.62 -9.65
C HIS A 590 -20.92 -13.04 -9.07
N LYS A 591 -20.73 -13.15 -7.76
CA LYS A 591 -20.36 -14.43 -7.12
C LYS A 591 -21.49 -15.11 -6.36
N HIS A 592 -22.70 -14.53 -6.31
CA HIS A 592 -23.83 -15.18 -5.66
C HIS A 592 -24.22 -16.50 -6.38
N PRO A 593 -24.53 -17.59 -5.66
CA PRO A 593 -24.80 -18.91 -6.28
C PRO A 593 -25.88 -18.91 -7.37
N LYS A 594 -26.91 -18.06 -7.25
CA LYS A 594 -27.98 -17.90 -8.26
C LYS A 594 -27.52 -17.28 -9.59
N ASN A 595 -26.34 -16.67 -9.61
CA ASN A 595 -25.73 -16.03 -10.78
C ASN A 595 -24.53 -16.82 -11.31
N ALA A 596 -24.27 -18.01 -10.77
CA ALA A 596 -23.22 -18.89 -11.27
C ALA A 596 -23.36 -19.09 -12.79
N ASN A 597 -22.29 -18.78 -13.53
CA ASN A 597 -22.19 -18.85 -15.00
C ASN A 597 -23.03 -17.84 -15.79
N LYS A 598 -23.57 -16.79 -15.16
CA LYS A 598 -24.21 -15.67 -15.88
C LYS A 598 -23.20 -14.57 -16.13
N HIS A 599 -23.14 -14.08 -17.37
CA HIS A 599 -22.43 -12.85 -17.66
C HIS A 599 -23.24 -11.67 -17.13
N ILE A 600 -22.63 -10.89 -16.23
CA ILE A 600 -23.22 -9.67 -15.69
C ILE A 600 -22.83 -8.51 -16.62
N PRO A 601 -23.79 -7.80 -17.24
CA PRO A 601 -23.46 -6.69 -18.12
C PRO A 601 -22.79 -5.53 -17.37
N ASP A 602 -21.75 -4.94 -17.95
CA ASP A 602 -21.06 -3.76 -17.39
C ASP A 602 -22.00 -2.59 -17.11
N SER A 603 -23.08 -2.45 -17.87
CA SER A 603 -24.10 -1.41 -17.68
C SER A 603 -24.80 -1.54 -16.33
N LEU A 604 -25.01 -2.76 -15.85
CA LEU A 604 -25.59 -3.04 -14.54
C LEU A 604 -24.59 -2.72 -13.43
N VAL A 605 -23.34 -3.18 -13.56
CA VAL A 605 -22.25 -2.88 -12.61
C VAL A 605 -22.10 -1.38 -12.46
N LYS A 606 -22.02 -0.65 -13.58
CA LYS A 606 -22.01 0.81 -13.62
C LYS A 606 -23.22 1.41 -12.91
N GLY A 607 -24.44 0.92 -13.20
CA GLY A 607 -25.66 1.40 -12.56
C GLY A 607 -25.63 1.28 -11.03
N HIS A 608 -25.11 0.17 -10.50
CA HIS A 608 -24.95 -0.04 -9.06
C HIS A 608 -23.89 0.87 -8.45
N ILE A 609 -22.73 1.04 -9.12
CA ILE A 609 -21.68 1.97 -8.66
C ILE A 609 -22.21 3.40 -8.60
N VAL A 610 -22.92 3.85 -9.64
CA VAL A 610 -23.54 5.19 -9.66
C VAL A 610 -24.55 5.36 -8.53
N LYS A 611 -25.39 4.34 -8.26
CA LYS A 611 -26.33 4.37 -7.14
C LYS A 611 -25.61 4.51 -5.80
N LEU A 612 -24.57 3.70 -5.54
CA LEU A 612 -23.78 3.78 -4.30
C LEU A 612 -23.08 5.13 -4.16
N GLY A 613 -22.44 5.61 -5.23
CA GLY A 613 -21.73 6.88 -5.25
C GLY A 613 -22.64 8.07 -4.95
N LYS A 614 -23.83 8.13 -5.55
CA LYS A 614 -24.82 9.18 -5.25
C LYS A 614 -25.40 9.08 -3.83
N THR A 615 -25.66 7.85 -3.35
CA THR A 615 -26.27 7.61 -2.04
C THR A 615 -25.33 7.99 -0.89
N PHE A 616 -24.06 7.63 -0.99
CA PHE A 616 -23.05 7.85 0.07
C PHE A 616 -22.12 9.03 -0.22
N ASN A 617 -22.42 9.81 -1.26
CA ASN A 617 -21.67 10.99 -1.69
C ASN A 617 -20.20 10.67 -1.95
N LEU A 618 -19.91 9.70 -2.83
CA LEU A 618 -18.57 9.23 -3.17
C LEU A 618 -18.19 9.50 -4.63
N ALA A 619 -16.96 9.94 -4.84
CA ALA A 619 -16.32 9.89 -6.17
C ALA A 619 -15.86 8.47 -6.49
N SER A 620 -15.98 8.06 -7.75
CA SER A 620 -15.57 6.74 -8.25
C SER A 620 -15.26 6.82 -9.75
N LYS A 621 -14.90 5.69 -10.38
CA LYS A 621 -14.77 5.56 -11.84
C LYS A 621 -16.01 6.05 -12.62
N TYR A 622 -17.19 5.99 -12.02
CA TYR A 622 -18.46 6.36 -12.69
C TYR A 622 -19.22 7.51 -12.00
N THR A 623 -18.66 8.11 -10.95
CA THR A 623 -19.29 9.24 -10.24
C THR A 623 -18.29 10.35 -9.95
N SER A 624 -18.69 11.58 -10.22
CA SER A 624 -17.84 12.77 -10.09
C SER A 624 -18.56 13.84 -9.27
N PHE A 625 -17.79 14.69 -8.59
CA PHE A 625 -18.34 15.88 -7.92
C PHE A 625 -18.37 17.04 -8.91
N ILE A 626 -19.49 17.76 -8.97
CA ILE A 626 -19.63 19.01 -9.73
C ILE A 626 -20.16 20.11 -8.80
N ALA A 627 -19.51 21.27 -8.83
CA ALA A 627 -19.97 22.50 -8.20
C ALA A 627 -19.99 23.63 -9.23
N THR A 628 -21.05 24.44 -9.22
CA THR A 628 -21.22 25.59 -10.10
C THR A 628 -21.38 26.87 -9.27
N ASP A 629 -20.69 27.92 -9.70
CA ASP A 629 -20.78 29.28 -9.17
C ASP A 629 -21.49 30.15 -10.20
N GLU A 630 -22.81 30.25 -10.07
CA GLU A 630 -23.64 31.07 -10.94
C GLU A 630 -23.28 32.55 -10.80
N ARG A 631 -22.86 33.16 -11.89
CA ARG A 631 -22.52 34.59 -11.97
C ARG A 631 -23.68 35.33 -12.63
N ASN A 632 -24.31 36.26 -11.91
CA ASN A 632 -25.37 37.10 -12.48
C ASN A 632 -24.81 38.04 -13.55
N ASN A 633 -25.41 38.02 -14.74
CA ASN A 633 -25.03 38.82 -15.92
C ASN A 633 -25.14 40.35 -15.76
N GLU A 634 -25.46 40.88 -14.57
CA GLU A 634 -25.70 42.32 -14.36
C GLU A 634 -24.43 43.17 -14.16
N SER A 635 -23.22 42.58 -14.23
CA SER A 635 -21.96 43.32 -14.07
C SER A 635 -20.87 43.04 -15.11
N LEU A 636 -21.24 42.46 -16.27
CA LEU A 636 -20.35 42.36 -17.44
C LEU A 636 -20.90 43.18 -18.60
N SER A 637 -20.78 44.51 -18.51
CA SER A 637 -20.85 45.36 -19.70
C SER A 637 -19.55 45.20 -20.50
N GLU A 638 -19.68 44.56 -21.66
CA GLU A 638 -18.75 44.54 -22.79
C GLU A 638 -17.40 43.83 -22.60
N ALA A 639 -17.42 42.49 -22.58
CA ALA A 639 -16.63 41.65 -23.48
C ALA A 639 -17.06 40.18 -23.29
N GLN A 640 -17.67 39.57 -24.31
CA GLN A 640 -17.75 38.10 -24.39
C GLN A 640 -16.33 37.58 -24.58
N ILE A 641 -15.64 37.30 -23.47
CA ILE A 641 -14.36 36.59 -23.49
C ILE A 641 -14.71 35.10 -23.44
N ILE A 642 -14.77 34.49 -24.61
CA ILE A 642 -14.76 33.04 -24.75
C ILE A 642 -13.39 32.57 -24.20
N PRO A 643 -13.33 31.69 -23.19
CA PRO A 643 -12.05 31.11 -22.77
C PRO A 643 -11.41 30.41 -23.98
N GLN A 644 -10.16 30.74 -24.29
CA GLN A 644 -9.46 30.12 -25.42
C GLN A 644 -9.18 28.63 -25.12
N LYS A 645 -10.04 27.74 -25.62
CA LYS A 645 -9.71 26.32 -25.82
C LYS A 645 -9.66 26.05 -27.32
N ARG A 646 -8.46 25.76 -27.84
CA ARG A 646 -8.20 25.50 -29.27
C ARG A 646 -8.58 24.05 -29.60
N GLU A 647 -9.38 23.84 -30.64
CA GLU A 647 -9.78 22.52 -31.15
C GLU A 647 -8.56 21.67 -31.58
N VAL A 648 -8.61 20.38 -31.28
CA VAL A 648 -7.59 19.37 -31.64
C VAL A 648 -7.96 18.75 -32.99
N PRO A 649 -7.15 18.89 -34.06
CA PRO A 649 -7.27 18.06 -35.24
C PRO A 649 -6.61 16.70 -35.00
N GLN A 650 -7.36 15.61 -35.18
CA GLN A 650 -6.80 14.25 -35.22
C GLN A 650 -5.82 14.14 -36.39
N LEU A 651 -4.55 13.79 -36.10
CA LEU A 651 -3.55 13.48 -37.12
C LEU A 651 -3.25 11.98 -37.12
N ILE A 652 -3.58 11.36 -38.25
CA ILE A 652 -3.30 9.99 -38.63
C ILE A 652 -1.78 9.78 -38.61
N THR A 653 -1.29 8.91 -37.73
CA THR A 653 0.11 8.50 -37.65
C THR A 653 0.46 7.60 -38.84
N SER A 654 1.26 8.13 -39.76
CA SER A 654 2.02 7.30 -40.71
C SER A 654 3.47 7.24 -40.23
N TYR A 655 3.92 6.03 -39.89
CA TYR A 655 5.28 5.77 -39.45
C TYR A 655 6.27 5.99 -40.61
N ARG A 656 7.29 6.83 -40.39
CA ARG A 656 8.54 6.81 -41.16
C ARG A 656 9.74 6.86 -40.21
N THR A 657 10.38 5.70 -40.11
CA THR A 657 11.70 5.45 -39.53
C THR A 657 12.75 6.34 -40.18
N VAL A 658 13.61 6.99 -39.37
CA VAL A 658 14.93 7.46 -39.82
C VAL A 658 15.96 7.15 -38.75
N HIS A 659 16.89 6.26 -39.08
CA HIS A 659 18.12 6.00 -38.34
C HIS A 659 19.20 7.03 -38.68
N ASN A 660 19.99 7.35 -37.64
CA ASN A 660 21.41 7.77 -37.60
C ASN A 660 21.84 9.13 -38.19
N LEU A 661 22.57 9.92 -37.38
CA LEU A 661 24.04 10.00 -37.44
C LEU A 661 24.64 10.83 -36.30
N SER A 662 25.93 10.62 -36.11
CA SER A 662 26.78 10.73 -34.93
C SER A 662 27.40 12.10 -34.60
N SER A 663 28.01 12.12 -33.41
CA SER A 663 29.28 12.76 -33.01
C SER A 663 29.29 14.26 -32.70
N PHE A 664 29.49 14.58 -31.42
CA PHE A 664 30.32 15.71 -31.00
C PHE A 664 31.22 15.30 -29.83
N SER A 665 32.53 15.42 -30.07
CA SER A 665 33.63 15.33 -29.12
C SER A 665 33.83 16.70 -28.46
N MET A 666 34.14 16.74 -27.17
CA MET A 666 34.74 17.93 -26.57
C MET A 666 35.94 17.54 -25.70
N SER A 667 37.02 18.27 -25.95
CA SER A 667 38.39 18.02 -25.51
C SER A 667 38.71 18.77 -24.21
N SER A 668 39.74 18.25 -23.55
CA SER A 668 40.43 18.71 -22.34
C SER A 668 40.67 20.22 -22.23
N VAL A 669 40.47 20.78 -21.04
CA VAL A 669 41.10 22.04 -20.58
C VAL A 669 41.61 21.88 -19.14
N MET A 670 42.80 22.44 -18.92
CA MET A 670 43.70 22.27 -17.78
C MET A 670 43.20 22.81 -16.45
N VAL A 671 43.60 22.13 -15.38
CA VAL A 671 43.59 22.57 -13.98
C VAL A 671 44.78 23.50 -13.75
N VAL A 672 44.54 24.67 -13.15
CA VAL A 672 45.58 25.56 -12.60
C VAL A 672 45.42 25.61 -11.08
N SER A 673 46.51 25.34 -10.38
CA SER A 673 46.69 25.35 -8.94
C SER A 673 46.87 26.76 -8.37
N SER A 674 46.46 26.94 -7.11
CA SER A 674 46.93 28.04 -6.25
C SER A 674 47.07 27.53 -4.81
N GLU A 675 48.31 27.58 -4.31
CA GLU A 675 48.75 27.23 -2.95
C GLU A 675 48.51 28.37 -1.94
N ASP A 676 48.14 27.95 -0.73
CA ASP A 676 48.55 28.35 0.63
C ASP A 676 48.55 29.82 1.11
N LEU A 677 47.81 30.03 2.22
CA LEU A 677 48.33 30.70 3.43
C LEU A 677 47.87 29.93 4.68
N VAL A 678 48.86 29.47 5.44
CA VAL A 678 48.78 28.69 6.69
C VAL A 678 49.04 29.62 7.88
N GLU A 679 48.25 29.50 8.95
CA GLU A 679 48.66 29.88 10.31
C GLU A 679 48.65 28.64 11.21
N GLU A 680 49.78 28.40 11.88
CA GLU A 680 50.12 27.22 12.68
C GLU A 680 49.53 27.24 14.10
N SER A 681 49.18 26.07 14.63
CA SER A 681 49.53 25.63 16.00
C SER A 681 49.35 24.10 16.16
N PRO A 682 50.03 23.45 17.12
CA PRO A 682 50.88 22.31 16.80
C PRO A 682 50.27 20.91 16.99
N GLN A 683 50.83 19.97 16.23
CA GLN A 683 50.58 18.53 16.27
C GLN A 683 50.93 17.90 17.63
N ALA A 684 50.01 17.07 18.13
CA ALA A 684 50.36 15.87 18.88
C ALA A 684 49.86 14.67 18.05
N SER A 685 50.80 13.81 17.70
CA SER A 685 50.60 12.56 16.99
C SER A 685 49.84 11.55 17.85
N GLN A 686 48.70 11.05 17.36
CA GLN A 686 48.18 9.72 17.70
C GLN A 686 47.19 9.29 16.60
N GLN A 687 47.55 8.22 15.89
CA GLN A 687 46.58 7.39 15.17
C GLN A 687 45.72 6.71 16.23
N GLU A 688 44.47 7.13 16.36
CA GLU A 688 43.44 6.35 17.05
C GLU A 688 42.32 6.07 16.06
N VAL A 689 42.27 4.83 15.60
CA VAL A 689 41.06 4.23 15.04
C VAL A 689 40.16 3.97 16.25
N ASN A 690 39.30 4.92 16.57
CA ASN A 690 38.21 4.72 17.53
C ASN A 690 37.02 4.09 16.79
N VAL A 691 36.82 2.79 16.98
CA VAL A 691 35.53 2.14 16.69
C VAL A 691 34.95 1.69 18.03
N ILE A 692 33.97 2.46 18.50
CA ILE A 692 33.08 2.09 19.60
C ILE A 692 31.74 1.76 18.94
N HIS A 693 31.33 0.49 18.90
CA HIS A 693 29.96 0.13 18.54
C HIS A 693 29.49 -1.11 19.33
N GLN A 694 28.54 -0.88 20.24
CA GLN A 694 27.68 -1.90 20.88
C GLN A 694 26.23 -1.41 20.93
N GLU A 695 25.75 -0.74 19.88
CA GLU A 695 24.31 -0.68 19.64
C GLU A 695 23.97 -1.70 18.54
N PRO A 696 22.86 -2.44 18.67
CA PRO A 696 22.38 -3.39 17.68
C PRO A 696 22.00 -2.66 16.39
N LYS A 697 22.98 -2.50 15.51
CA LYS A 697 22.81 -1.98 14.17
C LYS A 697 22.43 -3.09 13.20
N ILE A 698 21.61 -2.79 12.20
CA ILE A 698 21.13 -3.76 11.22
C ILE A 698 22.28 -4.41 10.43
N GLU A 699 23.38 -3.68 10.25
CA GLU A 699 24.59 -4.19 9.63
C GLU A 699 25.19 -5.37 10.41
N ASN A 700 25.13 -5.34 11.75
CA ASN A 700 25.59 -6.42 12.61
C ASN A 700 24.68 -7.65 12.51
N LEU A 701 23.37 -7.44 12.30
CA LEU A 701 22.42 -8.53 12.06
C LEU A 701 22.76 -9.23 10.74
N PHE A 702 22.92 -8.51 9.63
CA PHE A 702 23.25 -9.11 8.34
C PHE A 702 24.62 -9.80 8.35
N GLU A 703 25.63 -9.19 8.99
CA GLU A 703 26.94 -9.82 9.16
C GLU A 703 26.83 -11.14 9.95
N PHE A 704 26.07 -11.14 11.05
CA PHE A 704 25.86 -12.32 11.87
C PHE A 704 25.04 -13.41 11.16
N LEU A 705 23.93 -13.06 10.50
CA LEU A 705 23.14 -13.99 9.69
C LEU A 705 23.96 -14.54 8.51
N GLY A 706 24.97 -13.80 8.06
CA GLY A 706 25.99 -14.24 7.11
C GLY A 706 26.78 -15.47 7.55
N LEU A 707 26.89 -15.72 8.87
CA LEU A 707 27.63 -16.84 9.45
C LEU A 707 26.84 -18.15 9.47
N GLN A 708 25.51 -18.09 9.26
CA GLN A 708 24.65 -19.25 9.26
C GLN A 708 24.66 -19.93 7.88
N SER A 709 24.84 -21.25 7.85
CA SER A 709 24.71 -22.08 6.67
C SER A 709 23.24 -22.26 6.26
N PHE A 710 23.02 -22.75 5.03
CA PHE A 710 21.68 -22.98 4.50
C PHE A 710 20.86 -23.98 5.34
N ASP A 711 21.50 -24.93 6.03
CA ASP A 711 20.86 -25.91 6.92
C ASP A 711 20.84 -25.44 8.37
N GLY A 712 21.02 -24.13 8.62
CA GLY A 712 20.88 -23.54 9.96
C GLY A 712 22.09 -23.67 10.89
N LYS A 713 23.17 -24.33 10.46
CA LYS A 713 24.40 -24.49 11.27
C LYS A 713 25.21 -23.20 11.27
N PHE A 714 26.00 -23.00 12.32
CA PHE A 714 27.05 -21.99 12.32
C PHE A 714 28.38 -22.69 12.16
N LEU A 715 29.11 -22.41 11.08
CA LEU A 715 30.33 -23.14 10.76
C LEU A 715 31.55 -22.54 11.49
N PRO A 716 32.48 -23.37 12.00
CA PRO A 716 33.73 -22.92 12.60
C PRO A 716 34.66 -22.40 11.51
N ASN A 717 34.53 -21.10 11.20
CA ASN A 717 35.36 -20.41 10.24
C ASN A 717 35.99 -19.17 10.86
N LYS A 718 37.07 -18.68 10.24
CA LYS A 718 37.81 -17.53 10.72
C LYS A 718 36.91 -16.31 10.95
N THR A 719 35.92 -16.06 10.08
CA THR A 719 34.98 -14.95 10.20
C THR A 719 34.10 -15.05 11.45
N PHE A 720 33.60 -16.24 11.78
CA PHE A 720 32.85 -16.51 13.02
C PHE A 720 33.71 -16.20 14.25
N TYR A 721 34.96 -16.66 14.22
CA TYR A 721 35.90 -16.36 15.29
C TYR A 721 36.33 -14.88 15.31
N GLU A 722 36.38 -14.18 14.19
CA GLU A 722 36.68 -12.74 14.21
C GLU A 722 35.51 -11.91 14.76
N PHE A 723 34.27 -12.35 14.51
CA PHE A 723 33.06 -11.70 15.01
C PHE A 723 32.99 -11.70 16.54
N PHE A 724 33.25 -12.84 17.19
CA PHE A 724 33.16 -12.96 18.65
C PHE A 724 34.49 -12.70 19.39
N TYR A 725 35.66 -12.88 18.75
CA TYR A 725 36.91 -13.10 19.48
C TYR A 725 37.91 -11.94 19.42
N LYS A 726 37.47 -10.73 19.11
CA LYS A 726 38.35 -9.56 19.27
C LYS A 726 38.65 -9.20 20.74
N ASN A 727 37.78 -9.55 21.71
CA ASN A 727 37.86 -9.00 23.09
C ASN A 727 37.80 -10.00 24.27
N TYR A 728 37.65 -11.33 24.12
CA TYR A 728 37.48 -12.25 25.28
C TYR A 728 38.01 -13.69 25.06
N LEU A 729 39.29 -13.85 24.74
CA LEU A 729 39.91 -15.15 24.38
C LEU A 729 39.99 -16.15 25.55
N ASP A 730 40.31 -15.69 26.76
CA ASP A 730 40.56 -16.57 27.92
C ASP A 730 39.27 -17.23 28.45
N GLY A 731 38.15 -16.48 28.46
CA GLY A 731 36.86 -17.03 28.86
C GLY A 731 36.33 -18.07 27.88
N PHE A 732 36.67 -17.96 26.59
CA PHE A 732 36.32 -18.98 25.60
C PHE A 732 37.07 -20.29 25.81
N ASN A 733 38.37 -20.27 26.12
CA ASN A 733 39.16 -21.49 26.31
C ASN A 733 38.61 -22.34 27.47
N ASN A 734 38.16 -21.70 28.55
CA ASN A 734 37.52 -22.39 29.66
C ASN A 734 36.17 -23.00 29.23
N PHE A 735 35.34 -22.24 28.52
CA PHE A 735 34.08 -22.73 27.98
C PHE A 735 34.29 -23.93 27.03
N LYS A 736 35.25 -23.85 26.11
CA LYS A 736 35.59 -24.93 25.17
C LYS A 736 35.96 -26.23 25.91
N GLN A 737 36.81 -26.16 26.93
CA GLN A 737 37.19 -27.33 27.74
C GLN A 737 35.99 -27.96 28.47
N GLU A 738 35.06 -27.14 28.94
CA GLU A 738 33.85 -27.63 29.59
C GLU A 738 32.92 -28.37 28.63
N ILE A 739 32.75 -27.87 27.40
CA ILE A 739 31.93 -28.52 26.38
C ILE A 739 32.59 -29.80 25.85
N GLU A 740 33.90 -29.79 25.63
CA GLU A 740 34.67 -30.99 25.24
C GLU A 740 34.49 -32.14 26.24
N LYS A 741 34.35 -31.82 27.53
CA LYS A 741 34.13 -32.81 28.59
C LYS A 741 32.74 -33.44 28.56
N GLU A 742 31.71 -32.69 28.15
CA GLU A 742 30.33 -33.18 28.01
C GLU A 742 30.12 -34.00 26.73
N LEU A 743 30.98 -33.76 25.72
CA LEU A 743 30.90 -34.32 24.37
C LEU A 743 32.07 -35.26 24.02
N SER A 744 32.67 -35.89 25.02
CA SER A 744 33.89 -36.72 24.88
C SER A 744 33.81 -37.90 23.88
N GLU A 745 32.62 -38.19 23.35
CA GLU A 745 32.35 -39.28 22.40
C GLU A 745 32.33 -38.80 20.93
N LEU A 746 32.34 -37.49 20.68
CA LEU A 746 32.30 -36.89 19.35
C LEU A 746 33.70 -36.52 18.83
N SER A 747 33.83 -36.37 17.52
CA SER A 747 35.06 -35.90 16.88
C SER A 747 35.31 -34.42 17.17
N GLU A 748 36.57 -33.99 17.11
CA GLU A 748 36.97 -32.58 17.31
C GLU A 748 36.21 -31.61 16.38
N LYS A 749 35.97 -32.04 15.13
CA LYS A 749 35.19 -31.26 14.15
C LYS A 749 33.72 -31.09 14.58
N GLU A 750 33.09 -32.17 15.07
CA GLU A 750 31.69 -32.12 15.53
C GLU A 750 31.56 -31.26 16.80
N ILE A 751 32.55 -31.32 17.69
CA ILE A 751 32.60 -30.47 18.89
C ILE A 751 32.72 -28.99 18.49
N GLU A 752 33.54 -28.66 17.49
CA GLU A 752 33.63 -27.27 16.99
C GLU A 752 32.34 -26.78 16.35
N GLU A 753 31.64 -27.60 15.56
CA GLU A 753 30.32 -27.25 15.01
C GLU A 753 29.26 -27.04 16.09
N ILE A 754 29.30 -27.83 17.17
CA ILE A 754 28.41 -27.68 18.33
C ILE A 754 28.74 -26.39 19.11
N LEU A 755 30.02 -26.09 19.31
CA LEU A 755 30.51 -24.89 20.00
C LEU A 755 30.07 -23.61 19.29
N THR A 756 30.25 -23.53 17.98
CA THR A 756 29.83 -22.35 17.21
C THR A 756 28.32 -22.21 17.19
N SER A 757 27.59 -23.33 17.05
CA SER A 757 26.12 -23.32 17.02
C SER A 757 25.52 -22.92 18.38
N CYS A 758 26.04 -23.39 19.52
CA CYS A 758 25.51 -23.01 20.83
C CYS A 758 25.82 -21.53 21.18
N ILE A 759 27.02 -21.04 20.84
CA ILE A 759 27.38 -19.63 20.98
C ILE A 759 26.44 -18.75 20.16
N ALA A 760 26.20 -19.13 18.89
CA ALA A 760 25.30 -18.40 18.01
C ALA A 760 23.85 -18.39 18.54
N ILE A 761 23.33 -19.54 19.00
CA ILE A 761 21.99 -19.64 19.61
C ILE A 761 21.88 -18.75 20.85
N ALA A 762 22.89 -18.78 21.73
CA ALA A 762 22.92 -17.95 22.93
C ALA A 762 23.01 -16.45 22.59
N TYR A 763 23.81 -16.07 21.59
CA TYR A 763 23.91 -14.70 21.10
C TYR A 763 22.57 -14.21 20.50
N LEU A 764 21.92 -15.03 19.68
CA LEU A 764 20.60 -14.73 19.15
C LEU A 764 19.61 -14.43 20.27
N LYS A 765 19.59 -15.28 21.30
CA LYS A 765 18.63 -15.20 22.40
C LYS A 765 18.90 -14.07 23.40
N ILE A 766 20.16 -13.74 23.68
CA ILE A 766 20.53 -12.78 24.72
C ILE A 766 20.78 -11.38 24.15
N VAL A 767 21.34 -11.28 22.94
CA VAL A 767 21.74 -10.01 22.35
C VAL A 767 20.77 -9.60 21.26
N MET A 768 20.49 -10.49 20.31
CA MET A 768 19.67 -10.11 19.15
C MET A 768 18.18 -10.06 19.46
N PHE A 769 17.64 -10.90 20.36
CA PHE A 769 16.20 -10.91 20.66
C PHE A 769 15.70 -9.66 21.39
N ASP A 770 16.58 -8.82 21.92
CA ASP A 770 16.14 -7.55 22.51
C ASP A 770 15.64 -6.58 21.43
N ASP A 771 16.30 -6.53 20.25
CA ASP A 771 15.99 -5.55 19.18
C ASP A 771 15.60 -6.17 17.82
N PHE A 772 15.86 -7.46 17.64
CA PHE A 772 15.73 -8.23 16.40
C PHE A 772 15.08 -9.61 16.60
N LYS A 773 14.22 -9.78 17.60
CA LYS A 773 13.58 -11.07 17.89
C LYS A 773 12.85 -11.65 16.68
N ASP A 774 12.00 -10.85 16.05
CA ASP A 774 11.11 -11.31 14.98
C ASP A 774 11.91 -11.70 13.73
N GLU A 775 13.01 -10.99 13.51
CA GLU A 775 13.99 -11.12 12.44
C GLU A 775 14.85 -12.36 12.59
N CYS A 776 15.25 -12.65 13.82
CA CYS A 776 16.09 -13.79 14.15
C CYS A 776 15.30 -15.06 14.42
N GLU A 777 13.98 -14.98 14.65
CA GLU A 777 13.18 -16.12 15.11
C GLU A 777 13.27 -17.31 14.15
N MET A 778 13.14 -17.10 12.83
CA MET A 778 13.24 -18.20 11.87
C MET A 778 14.66 -18.78 11.79
N CYS A 779 15.68 -17.92 11.83
CA CYS A 779 17.08 -18.34 11.89
C CYS A 779 17.40 -19.11 13.18
N TYR A 780 16.84 -18.67 14.30
CA TYR A 780 16.96 -19.30 15.61
C TYR A 780 16.26 -20.66 15.62
N GLU A 781 15.01 -20.75 15.16
CA GLU A 781 14.25 -22.01 15.07
C GLU A 781 15.00 -23.04 14.22
N LYS A 782 15.58 -22.60 13.11
CA LYS A 782 16.40 -23.45 12.23
C LYS A 782 17.68 -23.92 12.94
N ALA A 783 18.41 -23.00 13.56
CA ALA A 783 19.62 -23.33 14.33
C ALA A 783 19.30 -24.30 15.48
N GLU A 784 18.23 -24.05 16.23
CA GLU A 784 17.80 -24.86 17.37
C GLU A 784 17.41 -26.27 16.91
N LYS A 785 16.63 -26.40 15.82
CA LYS A 785 16.25 -27.70 15.26
C LYS A 785 17.47 -28.53 14.86
N VAL A 786 18.48 -27.89 14.27
CA VAL A 786 19.69 -28.56 13.80
C VAL A 786 20.63 -28.89 14.96
N PHE A 787 20.77 -27.99 15.92
CA PHE A 787 21.51 -28.20 17.16
C PHE A 787 20.95 -29.39 17.97
N LYS A 788 19.61 -29.46 18.10
CA LYS A 788 18.90 -30.62 18.68
C LYS A 788 19.28 -31.93 17.99
N LYS A 789 19.34 -31.91 16.65
CA LYS A 789 19.72 -33.08 15.83
C LYS A 789 21.19 -33.46 16.00
N MET A 790 22.10 -32.51 16.20
CA MET A 790 23.53 -32.77 16.45
C MET A 790 23.78 -33.47 17.78
N ILE A 791 23.07 -33.06 18.84
CA ILE A 791 23.30 -33.58 20.21
C ILE A 791 22.53 -34.88 20.45
N GLY A 792 21.28 -34.98 19.97
CA GLY A 792 20.42 -36.16 20.12
C GLY A 792 20.01 -36.49 21.57
N ASN A 793 20.39 -35.67 22.55
CA ASN A 793 20.07 -35.83 23.98
C ASN A 793 19.64 -34.48 24.59
N ASN A 794 18.37 -34.39 24.97
CA ASN A 794 17.74 -33.17 25.48
C ASN A 794 18.36 -32.64 26.80
N GLU A 795 18.91 -33.51 27.67
CA GLU A 795 19.54 -33.05 28.92
C GLU A 795 20.90 -32.41 28.64
N LYS A 796 21.71 -33.02 27.76
CA LYS A 796 23.01 -32.46 27.35
C LYS A 796 22.84 -31.15 26.60
N GLU A 797 21.84 -31.08 25.71
CA GLU A 797 21.49 -29.87 24.97
C GLU A 797 21.25 -28.69 25.92
N LYS A 798 20.43 -28.89 26.95
CA LYS A 798 20.09 -27.85 27.92
C LYS A 798 21.32 -27.35 28.67
N ILE A 799 22.18 -28.25 29.13
CA ILE A 799 23.41 -27.90 29.85
C ILE A 799 24.35 -27.08 28.96
N ILE A 800 24.52 -27.48 27.70
CA ILE A 800 25.40 -26.80 26.75
C ILE A 800 24.88 -25.39 26.43
N ILE A 801 23.56 -25.23 26.24
CA ILE A 801 22.95 -23.90 26.03
C ILE A 801 23.09 -23.03 27.27
N GLU A 802 22.81 -23.54 28.47
CA GLU A 802 22.95 -22.77 29.72
C GLU A 802 24.38 -22.23 29.90
N LYS A 803 25.40 -23.05 29.59
CA LYS A 803 26.82 -22.62 29.62
C LYS A 803 27.15 -21.59 28.54
N ALA A 804 26.62 -21.76 27.33
CA ALA A 804 26.82 -20.80 26.25
C ALA A 804 26.15 -19.44 26.56
N GLU A 805 24.97 -19.47 27.18
CA GLU A 805 24.27 -18.27 27.65
C GLU A 805 25.07 -17.52 28.73
N GLU A 806 25.66 -18.23 29.67
CA GLU A 806 26.54 -17.63 30.68
C GLU A 806 27.78 -17.01 30.04
N TRP A 807 28.40 -17.71 29.07
CA TRP A 807 29.54 -17.18 28.34
C TRP A 807 29.18 -15.90 27.56
N ILE A 808 28.05 -15.88 26.85
CA ILE A 808 27.59 -14.69 26.11
C ILE A 808 27.30 -13.52 27.05
N LYS A 809 26.64 -13.74 28.20
CA LYS A 809 26.41 -12.66 29.19
C LYS A 809 27.73 -12.06 29.68
N ASN A 810 28.73 -12.91 29.94
CA ASN A 810 30.05 -12.44 30.33
C ASN A 810 30.78 -11.74 29.18
N TRP A 811 30.61 -12.22 27.94
CA TRP A 811 31.16 -11.58 26.76
C TRP A 811 30.60 -10.17 26.56
N VAL A 812 29.28 -9.99 26.68
CA VAL A 812 28.62 -8.66 26.62
C VAL A 812 29.19 -7.73 27.70
N ASN A 813 29.28 -8.20 28.95
CA ASN A 813 29.74 -7.39 30.08
C ASN A 813 31.25 -7.06 30.09
N ASN A 814 32.08 -7.82 29.35
CA ASN A 814 33.54 -7.62 29.30
C ASN A 814 34.00 -6.96 27.99
N SER A 815 33.06 -6.51 27.15
CA SER A 815 33.37 -5.86 25.87
C SER A 815 33.51 -4.32 25.96
N ASP A 816 33.47 -3.77 27.18
CA ASP A 816 33.68 -2.34 27.53
C ASP A 816 35.14 -1.88 27.41
#